data_AF-A0A6I1NEH4-F1
#
_entry.id   AF-A0A6I1NEH4-F1
#
_cell.length_a   1.000
_cell.length_b   1.000
_cell.length_c   1.000
_cell.angle_alpha   90.00
_cell.angle_beta   90.00
_cell.angle_gamma   90.00
#
_symmetry.space_group_name_H-M   'P 1'
#
loop_
_entity.id
_entity.type
_entity.pdbx_description
1 polymer ?
#
loop_
_entity_poly.entity_id
_entity_poly.type
_entity_poly.pdbx_seq_one_letter_code
_entity_poly.pdbx_strand_id
1 'polypeptide(L)'
;MTSPLARAVLSESEQAERVCTLSDYFAQRPTLESVAPGLVRDMLEDHYPAQGERLTHAALIEPEPCGNQVEYRVLTLAHLLIERLLGEEKRICPAGSYVTLYPGAEHPEQLSLSVETLDTLLDEWAPLLLEAYKQGLVDFWNSPLAGNVAPWQRLSEFFAAQLRLACAALSGDELAGVSAVLDYPDLKAREAKFGSDCAQAYIPIIDSRIKGPEPLRIQALVISHWVGERQIVLLYSLFGGIETFDSTRALEESLSVTLSGEDSGFRSYSPDHHIFDALTVSLLVRQLEAIDAIKPSDYRDPEALEQHLRELTGLQALFGAFRSGHEAKLASLDDLLPEALRKASAADRTRYGRYVAALATVHRGHAGKAFLDGIPDIRTFAGQSLRASLQAKYPAAASVSVSDISVTLTRIANSPSEMVDSALDARYESQAQDYVAMALKNLEAFPLGALVQVHYQGRTAPPWMSYDALRTAVSDADIGRTYPELLRQKLQRDQAERARQEGLFTDYLRVLLPMWALELRLERKLTETARLYVEAVITRDIGVREVLGQPIVVRPLAFLAHPGATADRVRNMFVIGPQATAQGPQVLCRPGARVLLLEFPSWVGLLTAIQREGPLQQSVLDGLDSARRSTYEDGGFKEPHLTRVTNSDWNIPDTPEPAALDTTPLSGSFCAALFAASVEALIAQAEADSVSNAEDRWNRFVDLGWALFGLLQPLLPGPLAGFGWLVQLLSSLKALADPHASHPWVAFADVLLNLAVVLVYHRRPLIGQAGAVGPRPVLSNAVIKEPAVSAANQLVFAWTRPGRQFTASELVRLEKFKLSLSEAPGTLLESGDWKGLYRRDKLFYARVDDAWFRVSRKLDGVVIIDDLHPARQGPWLRRDSSGLWQLDRGLRLLGGVGELSVRAAKKLKSLEKKARDLLDSVPTLLADAERSASLVQVPRDIEDMLGMKAQPFSALGRELRDLTQGLSQSPRFLIADLEQAASTLNKKGLSLRVNLTKKRLPSAAAVEFLAQEEQITVHKLGERRDISGGKGNDFLDEYEIRDRQGRPLWYAHFHYLSATTPAARFSKAHLKTREQRFKGLSFQRAQESAGSKVDAIWRGDIGPKLAAALFLPPSA
;
A
#
# COMPACT_ATOMS: atom_id res chain seq x y z
N MET A 1 -41.33 3.99 -21.17
CA MET A 1 -40.52 2.82 -20.76
C MET A 1 -39.98 2.16 -22.01
N THR A 2 -38.87 2.67 -22.53
CA THR A 2 -38.04 1.96 -23.50
C THR A 2 -37.11 1.03 -22.71
N SER A 3 -37.02 -0.24 -23.10
CA SER A 3 -35.98 -1.13 -22.57
C SER A 3 -34.64 -0.73 -23.18
N PRO A 4 -33.52 -0.72 -22.41
CA PRO A 4 -32.20 -0.60 -23.02
C PRO A 4 -32.01 -1.73 -24.04
N LEU A 5 -31.40 -1.40 -25.18
CA LEU A 5 -31.03 -2.36 -26.22
C LEU A 5 -29.85 -3.24 -25.74
N ALA A 6 -29.56 -4.29 -26.51
CA ALA A 6 -28.75 -5.42 -26.05
C ALA A 6 -27.36 -5.01 -25.53
N ARG A 7 -27.08 -5.27 -24.24
CA ARG A 7 -25.71 -5.25 -23.72
C ARG A 7 -24.95 -6.44 -24.31
N ALA A 8 -23.79 -6.18 -24.90
CA ALA A 8 -22.80 -7.22 -25.16
C ALA A 8 -21.91 -7.41 -23.92
N VAL A 9 -21.50 -8.65 -23.68
CA VAL A 9 -20.63 -9.03 -22.57
C VAL A 9 -19.19 -9.17 -23.08
N LEU A 10 -18.23 -8.73 -22.26
CA LEU A 10 -16.80 -8.80 -22.53
C LEU A 10 -16.29 -10.25 -22.59
N SER A 11 -15.05 -10.43 -23.04
CA SER A 11 -14.27 -11.60 -22.60
C SER A 11 -13.95 -11.41 -21.11
N GLU A 12 -14.87 -11.83 -20.24
CA GLU A 12 -14.79 -11.57 -18.80
C GLU A 12 -13.51 -12.14 -18.16
N SER A 13 -12.83 -13.10 -18.81
CA SER A 13 -11.55 -13.66 -18.34
C SER A 13 -10.42 -12.63 -18.40
N GLU A 14 -10.32 -11.88 -19.50
CA GLU A 14 -9.37 -10.78 -19.62
C GLU A 14 -9.72 -9.63 -18.68
N GLN A 15 -11.01 -9.40 -18.42
CA GLN A 15 -11.43 -8.37 -17.49
C GLN A 15 -10.99 -8.73 -16.05
N ALA A 16 -11.26 -9.96 -15.58
CA ALA A 16 -10.89 -10.42 -14.25
C ALA A 16 -9.36 -10.54 -14.05
N GLU A 17 -8.61 -11.03 -15.05
CA GLU A 17 -7.15 -11.11 -14.98
C GLU A 17 -6.52 -9.71 -14.86
N ARG A 18 -6.97 -8.76 -15.68
CA ARG A 18 -6.55 -7.35 -15.61
C ARG A 18 -6.96 -6.73 -14.28
N VAL A 19 -8.16 -7.03 -13.77
CA VAL A 19 -8.66 -6.63 -12.44
C VAL A 19 -7.74 -7.09 -11.32
N CYS A 20 -7.37 -8.37 -11.29
CA CYS A 20 -6.46 -8.93 -10.29
C CYS A 20 -5.08 -8.27 -10.39
N THR A 21 -4.55 -8.13 -11.61
CA THR A 21 -3.26 -7.46 -11.87
C THR A 21 -3.25 -6.01 -11.37
N LEU A 22 -4.37 -5.29 -11.53
CA LEU A 22 -4.53 -3.93 -11.04
C LEU A 22 -4.64 -3.91 -9.50
N SER A 23 -5.38 -4.84 -8.89
CA SER A 23 -5.49 -4.96 -7.43
C SER A 23 -4.14 -5.24 -6.76
N ASP A 24 -3.36 -6.16 -7.32
CA ASP A 24 -2.03 -6.52 -6.83
C ASP A 24 -1.05 -5.34 -6.86
N TYR A 25 -1.11 -4.56 -7.95
CA TYR A 25 -0.35 -3.34 -8.11
C TYR A 25 -0.82 -2.26 -7.10
N PHE A 26 -2.13 -2.16 -6.84
CA PHE A 26 -2.70 -1.28 -5.84
C PHE A 26 -2.56 -1.78 -4.40
N ALA A 27 -2.17 -3.04 -4.14
CA ALA A 27 -1.95 -3.55 -2.79
C ALA A 27 -0.74 -2.89 -2.08
N GLN A 28 0.10 -2.17 -2.82
CA GLN A 28 1.28 -1.45 -2.33
C GLN A 28 0.98 0.01 -1.93
N ARG A 29 -0.31 0.35 -1.72
CA ARG A 29 -0.75 1.63 -1.13
C ARG A 29 -0.19 1.78 0.30
N PRO A 30 -0.04 3.03 0.81
CA PRO A 30 0.34 3.25 2.19
C PRO A 30 -0.68 2.68 3.19
N THR A 31 -0.15 2.17 4.30
CA THR A 31 -0.84 1.92 5.57
C THR A 31 -0.41 2.99 6.60
N LEU A 32 -1.19 3.20 7.66
CA LEU A 32 -0.78 4.05 8.78
C LEU A 32 0.56 3.58 9.37
N GLU A 33 0.75 2.27 9.52
CA GLU A 33 2.00 1.65 10.00
C GLU A 33 3.21 1.90 9.09
N SER A 34 3.00 2.04 7.78
CA SER A 34 4.08 2.35 6.82
C SER A 34 4.50 3.82 6.84
N VAL A 35 3.59 4.71 7.24
CA VAL A 35 3.77 6.17 7.21
C VAL A 35 4.20 6.72 8.56
N ALA A 36 3.63 6.20 9.66
CA ALA A 36 3.92 6.66 11.02
C ALA A 36 5.42 6.67 11.38
N PRO A 37 6.27 5.67 11.01
CA PRO A 37 7.71 5.75 11.24
C PRO A 37 8.38 6.96 10.57
N GLY A 38 7.93 7.34 9.37
CA GLY A 38 8.42 8.53 8.66
C GLY A 38 8.08 9.84 9.38
N LEU A 39 6.93 9.89 10.07
CA LEU A 39 6.50 11.02 10.88
C LEU A 39 7.17 11.03 12.27
N VAL A 40 7.30 9.87 12.91
CA VAL A 40 8.07 9.66 14.17
C VAL A 40 9.52 10.09 14.01
N ARG A 41 10.18 9.74 12.89
CA ARG A 41 11.53 10.22 12.55
C ARG A 41 11.59 11.74 12.57
N ASP A 42 10.62 12.38 11.92
CA ASP A 42 10.61 13.82 11.69
C ASP A 42 10.25 14.59 12.99
N MET A 43 9.38 14.02 13.83
CA MET A 43 9.08 14.44 15.20
C MET A 43 10.33 14.40 16.09
N LEU A 44 11.07 13.28 16.06
CA LEU A 44 12.25 13.09 16.90
C LEU A 44 13.45 13.90 16.42
N GLU A 45 13.57 14.19 15.13
CA GLU A 45 14.60 15.08 14.57
C GLU A 45 14.40 16.56 15.00
N ASP A 46 13.18 16.97 15.36
CA ASP A 46 12.90 18.32 15.90
C ASP A 46 13.43 18.47 17.33
N HIS A 47 13.47 17.40 18.14
CA HIS A 47 14.04 17.42 19.51
C HIS A 47 15.50 16.90 19.59
N TYR A 48 15.87 15.92 18.76
CA TYR A 48 17.18 15.25 18.75
C TYR A 48 17.78 15.29 17.33
N PRO A 49 18.37 16.42 16.92
CA PRO A 49 18.89 16.59 15.57
C PRO A 49 20.05 15.62 15.27
N ALA A 50 20.10 15.15 14.03
CA ALA A 50 20.96 14.08 13.52
C ALA A 50 20.78 12.72 14.24
N GLN A 51 19.66 12.52 14.94
CA GLN A 51 19.33 11.25 15.60
C GLN A 51 17.95 10.69 15.23
N GLY A 52 17.06 11.46 14.56
CA GLY A 52 15.70 11.02 14.27
C GLY A 52 15.62 9.69 13.54
N GLU A 53 16.52 9.44 12.57
CA GLU A 53 16.59 8.17 11.82
C GLU A 53 17.00 6.98 12.70
N ARG A 54 17.97 7.16 13.61
CA ARG A 54 18.33 6.15 14.62
C ARG A 54 17.18 5.91 15.60
N LEU A 55 16.50 6.97 16.04
CA LEU A 55 15.42 6.94 17.03
C LEU A 55 14.05 6.50 16.44
N THR A 56 13.94 6.36 15.11
CA THR A 56 12.69 5.96 14.42
C THR A 56 12.16 4.60 14.89
N HIS A 57 13.08 3.69 15.27
CA HIS A 57 12.76 2.35 15.75
C HIS A 57 12.74 2.22 17.28
N ALA A 58 12.74 3.35 18.00
CA ALA A 58 12.61 3.34 19.45
C ALA A 58 11.24 2.79 19.89
N ALA A 59 11.20 2.28 21.12
CA ALA A 59 10.00 1.78 21.76
C ALA A 59 9.93 2.25 23.22
N LEU A 60 8.71 2.47 23.70
CA LEU A 60 8.39 2.56 25.12
C LEU A 60 8.34 1.15 25.70
N ILE A 61 8.97 0.97 26.85
CA ILE A 61 8.90 -0.23 27.69
C ILE A 61 8.01 0.12 28.88
N GLU A 62 6.90 -0.60 29.06
CA GLU A 62 5.98 -0.46 30.19
C GLU A 62 6.05 -1.73 31.07
N PRO A 63 6.26 -1.63 32.41
CA PRO A 63 6.18 -2.78 33.31
C PRO A 63 4.72 -3.17 33.58
N GLU A 64 4.38 -4.43 33.36
CA GLU A 64 3.02 -4.99 33.50
C GLU A 64 3.00 -6.09 34.59
N PRO A 65 2.15 -5.98 35.64
CA PRO A 65 2.20 -6.88 36.79
C PRO A 65 1.49 -8.22 36.52
N CYS A 66 2.27 -9.25 36.20
CA CYS A 66 1.81 -10.63 35.97
C CYS A 66 1.92 -11.46 37.27
N GLY A 67 0.94 -11.30 38.16
CA GLY A 67 0.88 -12.02 39.43
C GLY A 67 2.04 -11.66 40.37
N ASN A 68 2.98 -12.60 40.59
CA ASN A 68 4.19 -12.37 41.38
C ASN A 68 5.42 -11.96 40.53
N GLN A 69 5.25 -11.78 39.22
CA GLN A 69 6.32 -11.36 38.30
C GLN A 69 5.94 -10.05 37.59
N VAL A 70 6.94 -9.36 37.07
CA VAL A 70 6.76 -8.18 36.21
C VAL A 70 7.15 -8.59 34.80
N GLU A 71 6.17 -8.59 33.90
CA GLU A 71 6.42 -8.68 32.47
C GLU A 71 6.62 -7.27 31.90
N TYR A 72 7.09 -7.17 30.65
CA TYR A 72 7.37 -5.88 30.02
C TYR A 72 6.68 -5.80 28.66
N ARG A 73 5.74 -4.85 28.54
CA ARG A 73 5.06 -4.55 27.29
C ARG A 73 5.91 -3.60 26.45
N VAL A 74 6.08 -3.93 25.17
CA VAL A 74 6.87 -3.15 24.22
C VAL A 74 5.92 -2.43 23.26
N LEU A 75 5.99 -1.10 23.20
CA LEU A 75 5.17 -0.26 22.33
C LEU A 75 6.05 0.59 21.43
N THR A 76 5.99 0.40 20.11
CA THR A 76 6.76 1.23 19.17
C THR A 76 6.20 2.65 19.14
N LEU A 77 7.06 3.65 18.92
CA LEU A 77 6.60 5.04 18.85
C LEU A 77 5.62 5.28 17.68
N ALA A 78 5.71 4.47 16.61
CA ALA A 78 4.76 4.49 15.50
C ALA A 78 3.36 3.98 15.91
N HIS A 79 3.28 2.95 16.75
CA HIS A 79 2.02 2.45 17.29
C HIS A 79 1.37 3.46 18.25
N LEU A 80 2.15 4.03 19.17
CA LEU A 80 1.69 5.08 20.11
C LEU A 80 1.15 6.32 19.37
N LEU A 81 1.76 6.71 18.25
CA LEU A 81 1.28 7.83 17.42
C LEU A 81 -0.07 7.53 16.74
N ILE A 82 -0.34 6.26 16.40
CA ILE A 82 -1.63 5.83 15.84
C ILE A 82 -2.70 5.73 16.95
N GLU A 83 -2.36 5.21 18.14
CA GLU A 83 -3.26 5.21 19.30
C GLU A 83 -3.65 6.65 19.70
N ARG A 84 -2.68 7.59 19.73
CA ARG A 84 -2.92 9.02 20.02
C ARG A 84 -3.76 9.72 18.96
N LEU A 85 -3.64 9.36 17.67
CA LEU A 85 -4.48 9.93 16.61
C LEU A 85 -5.98 9.72 16.87
N LEU A 86 -6.37 8.57 17.44
CA LEU A 86 -7.78 8.22 17.72
C LEU A 86 -8.40 9.07 18.86
N GLY A 87 -7.59 9.81 19.62
CA GLY A 87 -8.08 10.58 20.77
C GLY A 87 -8.36 9.74 22.01
N GLU A 88 -7.69 8.58 22.18
CA GLU A 88 -7.62 7.93 23.50
C GLU A 88 -7.10 8.92 24.55
N GLU A 89 -7.64 8.86 25.77
CA GLU A 89 -7.18 9.70 26.88
C GLU A 89 -5.66 9.56 27.11
N LYS A 90 -5.08 10.56 27.79
CA LYS A 90 -3.65 10.66 28.06
C LYS A 90 -3.15 9.48 28.91
N ARG A 91 -2.80 8.38 28.24
CA ARG A 91 -2.43 7.07 28.80
C ARG A 91 -1.42 7.25 29.94
N ILE A 92 -1.88 6.94 31.15
CA ILE A 92 -1.09 7.02 32.37
C ILE A 92 -0.05 5.89 32.33
N CYS A 93 1.15 6.21 31.87
CA CYS A 93 2.25 5.27 31.75
C CYS A 93 2.64 4.73 33.14
N PRO A 94 2.83 3.42 33.34
CA PRO A 94 3.20 2.86 34.64
C PRO A 94 4.51 3.43 35.20
N ALA A 95 4.62 3.53 36.53
CA ALA A 95 5.84 3.99 37.18
C ALA A 95 7.01 3.04 36.88
N GLY A 96 8.10 3.59 36.33
CA GLY A 96 9.24 2.82 35.82
C GLY A 96 9.25 2.58 34.31
N SER A 97 8.27 3.10 33.56
CA SER A 97 8.30 3.06 32.09
C SER A 97 9.43 3.92 31.51
N TYR A 98 10.06 3.46 30.42
CA TYR A 98 11.19 4.17 29.79
C TYR A 98 11.29 3.90 28.29
N VAL A 99 12.00 4.76 27.54
CA VAL A 99 12.19 4.62 26.09
C VAL A 99 13.56 3.97 25.80
N THR A 100 13.61 3.03 24.86
CA THR A 100 14.84 2.36 24.43
C THR A 100 14.93 2.23 22.90
N LEU A 101 16.15 2.05 22.38
CA LEU A 101 16.43 1.68 20.98
C LEU A 101 16.41 0.18 20.72
N TYR A 102 16.63 -0.64 21.75
CA TYR A 102 16.85 -2.08 21.61
C TYR A 102 15.91 -2.86 22.53
N PRO A 103 14.59 -2.85 22.27
CA PRO A 103 13.59 -3.45 23.17
C PRO A 103 13.71 -4.97 23.33
N GLY A 104 14.42 -5.65 22.42
CA GLY A 104 14.75 -7.08 22.51
C GLY A 104 16.12 -7.40 23.10
N ALA A 105 16.82 -6.42 23.70
CA ALA A 105 18.07 -6.67 24.41
C ALA A 105 17.82 -7.22 25.82
N GLU A 106 18.70 -8.08 26.32
CA GLU A 106 18.63 -8.65 27.68
C GLU A 106 18.65 -7.56 28.76
N HIS A 107 19.36 -6.45 28.50
CA HIS A 107 19.37 -5.23 29.29
C HIS A 107 19.18 -4.01 28.35
N PRO A 108 17.94 -3.55 28.11
CA PRO A 108 17.69 -2.43 27.21
C PRO A 108 18.25 -1.10 27.75
N GLU A 109 18.98 -0.36 26.93
CA GLU A 109 19.52 0.96 27.30
C GLU A 109 18.39 1.98 27.43
N GLN A 110 18.29 2.65 28.58
CA GLN A 110 17.35 3.76 28.79
C GLN A 110 17.87 5.03 28.11
N LEU A 111 17.08 5.57 27.18
CA LEU A 111 17.36 6.86 26.54
C LEU A 111 17.06 8.04 27.48
N SER A 112 17.72 9.17 27.25
CA SER A 112 17.48 10.44 27.97
C SER A 112 16.17 11.15 27.58
N LEU A 113 15.31 10.52 26.78
CA LEU A 113 13.97 11.01 26.45
C LEU A 113 13.01 10.62 27.57
N SER A 114 12.49 11.61 28.31
CA SER A 114 11.47 11.36 29.32
C SER A 114 10.12 11.02 28.68
N VAL A 115 9.34 10.17 29.34
CA VAL A 115 8.01 9.77 28.89
C VAL A 115 7.07 10.98 28.78
N GLU A 116 7.19 11.96 29.67
CA GLU A 116 6.44 13.24 29.62
C GLU A 116 6.73 14.08 28.36
N THR A 117 8.00 14.12 27.93
CA THR A 117 8.41 14.81 26.70
C THR A 117 7.95 14.04 25.47
N LEU A 118 8.05 12.70 25.49
CA LEU A 118 7.52 11.86 24.42
C LEU A 118 6.00 12.04 24.26
N ASP A 119 5.25 12.03 25.36
CA ASP A 119 3.79 12.13 25.32
C ASP A 119 3.32 13.51 24.85
N THR A 120 4.05 14.57 25.19
CA THR A 120 3.84 15.93 24.64
C THR A 120 4.15 16.01 23.14
N LEU A 121 5.19 15.30 22.68
CA LEU A 121 5.52 15.19 21.26
C LEU A 121 4.45 14.41 20.47
N LEU A 122 3.94 13.32 21.03
CA LEU A 122 2.86 12.54 20.43
C LEU A 122 1.57 13.38 20.33
N ASP A 123 1.22 14.14 21.38
CA ASP A 123 0.07 15.05 21.37
C ASP A 123 0.18 16.14 20.27
N GLU A 124 1.38 16.70 20.03
CA GLU A 124 1.58 17.71 18.96
C GLU A 124 1.58 17.09 17.55
N TRP A 125 2.17 15.90 17.36
CA TRP A 125 2.41 15.34 16.02
C TRP A 125 1.36 14.33 15.55
N ALA A 126 0.56 13.73 16.44
CA ALA A 126 -0.49 12.78 16.02
C ALA A 126 -1.50 13.37 15.03
N PRO A 127 -1.99 14.63 15.16
CA PRO A 127 -2.90 15.24 14.18
C PRO A 127 -2.33 15.31 12.75
N LEU A 128 -1.01 15.30 12.57
CA LEU A 128 -0.35 15.33 11.27
C LEU A 128 -0.31 13.96 10.57
N LEU A 129 -0.75 12.88 11.23
CA LEU A 129 -0.64 11.52 10.70
C LEU A 129 -1.56 11.27 9.49
N LEU A 130 -2.76 11.85 9.44
CA LEU A 130 -3.60 11.80 8.23
C LEU A 130 -3.03 12.64 7.08
N GLU A 131 -2.40 13.79 7.37
CA GLU A 131 -1.68 14.57 6.35
C GLU A 131 -0.48 13.80 5.79
N ALA A 132 0.28 13.11 6.66
CA ALA A 132 1.35 12.22 6.25
C ALA A 132 0.82 11.05 5.42
N TYR A 133 -0.35 10.50 5.75
CA TYR A 133 -1.01 9.44 4.98
C TYR A 133 -1.43 9.94 3.58
N LYS A 134 -2.04 11.12 3.48
CA LYS A 134 -2.35 11.78 2.19
C LYS A 134 -1.10 12.02 1.35
N GLN A 135 -0.01 12.51 1.96
CA GLN A 135 1.27 12.70 1.26
C GLN A 135 1.84 11.36 0.77
N GLY A 136 1.85 10.32 1.61
CA GLY A 136 2.27 8.97 1.23
C GLY A 136 1.42 8.35 0.12
N LEU A 137 0.12 8.67 0.06
CA LEU A 137 -0.77 8.24 -1.02
C LEU A 137 -0.39 8.94 -2.35
N VAL A 138 -0.17 10.26 -2.32
CA VAL A 138 0.29 11.02 -3.50
C VAL A 138 1.67 10.56 -3.97
N ASP A 139 2.58 10.24 -3.05
CA ASP A 139 3.91 9.70 -3.37
C ASP A 139 3.83 8.27 -3.93
N PHE A 140 2.91 7.41 -3.45
CA PHE A 140 2.56 6.15 -4.11
C PHE A 140 2.10 6.40 -5.55
N TRP A 141 1.09 7.24 -5.78
CA TRP A 141 0.54 7.53 -7.12
C TRP A 141 1.58 8.09 -8.11
N ASN A 142 2.62 8.77 -7.61
CA ASN A 142 3.77 9.26 -8.37
C ASN A 142 4.85 8.21 -8.67
N SER A 143 5.07 7.25 -7.77
CA SER A 143 6.25 6.41 -7.77
C SER A 143 6.12 5.24 -8.75
N PRO A 144 7.05 5.07 -9.71
CA PRO A 144 7.05 3.88 -10.56
C PRO A 144 7.44 2.65 -9.73
N LEU A 145 6.47 1.76 -9.51
CA LEU A 145 6.74 0.41 -8.98
C LEU A 145 7.55 -0.41 -10.01
N ALA A 146 8.05 -1.58 -9.58
CA ALA A 146 8.88 -2.46 -10.41
C ALA A 146 8.22 -2.75 -11.77
N GLY A 147 8.72 -2.09 -12.84
CA GLY A 147 8.03 -1.98 -14.13
C GLY A 147 8.05 -0.58 -14.78
N ASN A 148 8.71 0.42 -14.18
CA ASN A 148 8.96 1.76 -14.73
C ASN A 148 7.73 2.66 -15.00
N VAL A 149 6.51 2.20 -14.67
CA VAL A 149 5.26 2.95 -14.83
C VAL A 149 4.65 3.19 -13.44
N ALA A 150 4.18 4.40 -13.17
CA ALA A 150 3.56 4.82 -11.91
C ALA A 150 2.04 4.50 -11.87
N PRO A 151 1.41 4.38 -10.68
CA PRO A 151 0.02 3.94 -10.56
C PRO A 151 -0.98 4.78 -11.33
N TRP A 152 -0.76 6.10 -11.39
CA TRP A 152 -1.66 7.01 -12.08
C TRP A 152 -1.69 6.71 -13.61
N GLN A 153 -0.52 6.49 -14.21
CA GLN A 153 -0.39 6.18 -15.63
C GLN A 153 -0.99 4.80 -15.92
N ARG A 154 -0.71 3.83 -15.05
CA ARG A 154 -1.22 2.46 -15.21
C ARG A 154 -2.75 2.41 -15.16
N LEU A 155 -3.39 3.20 -14.29
CA LEU A 155 -4.85 3.28 -14.24
C LEU A 155 -5.45 4.07 -15.43
N SER A 156 -4.80 5.13 -15.90
CA SER A 156 -5.21 5.85 -17.12
C SER A 156 -5.18 4.94 -18.36
N GLU A 157 -4.12 4.15 -18.51
CA GLU A 157 -4.00 3.13 -19.56
C GLU A 157 -5.02 2.00 -19.39
N PHE A 158 -5.33 1.60 -18.15
CA PHE A 158 -6.37 0.62 -17.84
C PHE A 158 -7.76 1.13 -18.28
N PHE A 159 -8.15 2.36 -17.96
CA PHE A 159 -9.41 2.96 -18.42
C PHE A 159 -9.52 2.95 -19.95
N ALA A 160 -8.48 3.41 -20.66
CA ALA A 160 -8.48 3.43 -22.12
C ALA A 160 -8.49 2.02 -22.73
N ALA A 161 -7.82 1.04 -22.11
CA ALA A 161 -7.80 -0.35 -22.57
C ALA A 161 -9.13 -1.08 -22.32
N GLN A 162 -9.80 -0.83 -21.19
CA GLN A 162 -11.11 -1.40 -20.89
C GLN A 162 -12.21 -0.76 -21.75
N LEU A 163 -12.15 0.55 -22.01
CA LEU A 163 -13.07 1.22 -22.95
C LEU A 163 -12.90 0.70 -24.39
N ARG A 164 -11.66 0.42 -24.85
CA ARG A 164 -11.39 -0.26 -26.14
C ARG A 164 -12.02 -1.65 -26.25
N LEU A 165 -12.04 -2.42 -25.16
CA LEU A 165 -12.71 -3.71 -25.15
C LEU A 165 -14.24 -3.55 -25.15
N ALA A 166 -14.76 -2.63 -24.33
CA ALA A 166 -16.20 -2.40 -24.21
C ALA A 166 -16.82 -1.82 -25.50
N CYS A 167 -16.09 -1.01 -26.27
CA CYS A 167 -16.59 -0.46 -27.53
C CYS A 167 -16.59 -1.46 -28.69
N ALA A 168 -15.97 -2.64 -28.57
CA ALA A 168 -15.91 -3.64 -29.65
C ALA A 168 -17.28 -4.21 -30.06
N ALA A 169 -18.32 -3.95 -29.26
CA ALA A 169 -19.70 -4.32 -29.55
C ALA A 169 -20.58 -3.16 -30.06
N LEU A 170 -20.09 -1.92 -30.03
CA LEU A 170 -20.80 -0.78 -30.60
C LEU A 170 -20.68 -0.81 -32.13
N SER A 171 -21.61 -0.14 -32.82
CA SER A 171 -21.57 -0.01 -34.28
C SER A 171 -22.04 1.38 -34.72
N GLY A 172 -21.71 1.75 -35.97
CA GLY A 172 -22.07 3.06 -36.53
C GLY A 172 -21.58 4.24 -35.69
N ASP A 173 -22.46 5.20 -35.50
CA ASP A 173 -22.17 6.49 -34.85
C ASP A 173 -21.75 6.36 -33.38
N GLU A 174 -22.27 5.36 -32.66
CA GLU A 174 -21.92 5.09 -31.27
C GLU A 174 -20.44 4.68 -31.15
N LEU A 175 -19.99 3.79 -32.04
CA LEU A 175 -18.59 3.40 -32.14
C LEU A 175 -17.71 4.58 -32.56
N ALA A 176 -18.14 5.36 -33.56
CA ALA A 176 -17.38 6.52 -34.04
C ALA A 176 -17.13 7.56 -32.92
N GLY A 177 -18.14 7.82 -32.08
CA GLY A 177 -18.01 8.70 -30.92
C GLY A 177 -16.97 8.21 -29.90
N VAL A 178 -16.96 6.90 -29.59
CA VAL A 178 -16.00 6.33 -28.63
C VAL A 178 -14.59 6.24 -29.22
N SER A 179 -14.44 5.81 -30.49
CA SER A 179 -13.15 5.78 -31.19
C SER A 179 -12.51 7.16 -31.26
N ALA A 180 -13.27 8.22 -31.55
CA ALA A 180 -12.74 9.59 -31.56
C ALA A 180 -12.12 10.00 -30.22
N VAL A 181 -12.71 9.57 -29.08
CA VAL A 181 -12.19 9.85 -27.73
C VAL A 181 -11.02 8.94 -27.35
N LEU A 182 -11.00 7.70 -27.84
CA LEU A 182 -9.91 6.73 -27.62
C LEU A 182 -8.63 7.07 -28.39
N ASP A 183 -8.77 7.59 -29.62
CA ASP A 183 -7.66 7.93 -30.51
C ASP A 183 -7.18 9.37 -30.30
N TYR A 184 -8.09 10.29 -29.94
CA TYR A 184 -7.79 11.69 -29.62
C TYR A 184 -8.30 12.06 -28.21
N PRO A 185 -7.69 11.52 -27.13
CA PRO A 185 -8.12 11.77 -25.75
C PRO A 185 -7.91 13.20 -25.24
N ASP A 186 -7.06 14.01 -25.87
CA ASP A 186 -6.94 15.46 -25.62
C ASP A 186 -7.99 16.21 -26.45
N LEU A 187 -8.82 17.03 -25.78
CA LEU A 187 -9.93 17.74 -26.43
C LEU A 187 -9.46 18.63 -27.59
N LYS A 188 -8.35 19.35 -27.45
CA LYS A 188 -7.85 20.26 -28.50
C LYS A 188 -7.26 19.50 -29.68
N ALA A 189 -6.65 18.34 -29.44
CA ALA A 189 -6.23 17.44 -30.51
C ALA A 189 -7.44 16.85 -31.29
N ARG A 190 -8.54 16.58 -30.59
CA ARG A 190 -9.78 16.06 -31.19
C ARG A 190 -10.54 17.13 -31.98
N GLU A 191 -10.67 18.34 -31.44
CA GLU A 191 -11.20 19.52 -32.16
C GLU A 191 -10.40 19.80 -33.44
N ALA A 192 -9.05 19.77 -33.37
CA ALA A 192 -8.19 19.99 -34.53
C ALA A 192 -8.31 18.90 -35.61
N LYS A 193 -8.84 17.71 -35.26
CA LYS A 193 -9.04 16.58 -36.17
C LYS A 193 -10.45 16.52 -36.78
N PHE A 194 -11.47 16.89 -36.01
CA PHE A 194 -12.88 16.66 -36.35
C PHE A 194 -13.77 17.91 -36.30
N GLY A 195 -13.24 19.08 -35.95
CA GLY A 195 -14.00 20.32 -35.79
C GLY A 195 -14.56 20.53 -34.37
N SER A 196 -15.28 21.63 -34.15
CA SER A 196 -15.93 21.96 -32.87
C SER A 196 -16.92 20.89 -32.39
N ASP A 197 -17.59 20.26 -33.36
CA ASP A 197 -18.75 19.40 -33.12
C ASP A 197 -18.34 17.93 -32.88
N CYS A 198 -17.02 17.72 -32.66
CA CYS A 198 -16.44 16.44 -32.31
C CYS A 198 -17.04 15.88 -31.01
N ALA A 199 -16.93 14.56 -30.82
CA ALA A 199 -17.38 13.88 -29.60
C ALA A 199 -16.79 14.55 -28.34
N GLN A 200 -17.65 14.99 -27.44
CA GLN A 200 -17.30 15.57 -26.15
C GLN A 200 -17.15 14.45 -25.11
N ALA A 201 -16.27 14.63 -24.15
CA ALA A 201 -15.99 13.62 -23.14
C ALA A 201 -15.74 14.29 -21.78
N TYR A 202 -16.54 13.96 -20.77
CA TYR A 202 -16.55 14.63 -19.48
C TYR A 202 -16.78 13.67 -18.31
N ILE A 203 -16.32 14.07 -17.13
CA ILE A 203 -16.38 13.29 -15.90
C ILE A 203 -17.51 13.86 -15.04
N PRO A 204 -18.57 13.09 -14.72
CA PRO A 204 -19.58 13.52 -13.78
C PRO A 204 -19.03 13.51 -12.34
N ILE A 205 -19.27 14.60 -11.62
CA ILE A 205 -19.02 14.77 -10.19
C ILE A 205 -20.37 14.84 -9.51
N ILE A 206 -20.61 13.96 -8.53
CA ILE A 206 -21.93 13.74 -7.95
C ILE A 206 -21.82 13.84 -6.42
N ASP A 207 -21.84 15.07 -5.92
CA ASP A 207 -21.79 15.42 -4.49
C ASP A 207 -23.15 15.08 -3.86
N SER A 208 -23.36 13.81 -3.50
CA SER A 208 -24.63 13.34 -2.96
C SER A 208 -24.90 13.85 -1.54
N ARG A 209 -25.38 15.10 -1.42
CA ARG A 209 -25.90 15.69 -0.17
C ARG A 209 -27.29 15.12 0.22
N ILE A 210 -27.48 13.81 0.02
CA ILE A 210 -28.63 13.04 0.53
C ILE A 210 -28.41 12.83 2.02
N LYS A 211 -29.44 13.02 2.85
CA LYS A 211 -29.40 12.73 4.30
C LYS A 211 -29.51 11.23 4.60
N GLY A 212 -28.67 10.42 3.94
CA GLY A 212 -28.49 8.99 4.20
C GLY A 212 -27.08 8.70 4.73
N PRO A 213 -26.79 7.46 5.17
CA PRO A 213 -25.56 7.13 5.89
C PRO A 213 -24.28 7.12 5.05
N GLU A 214 -24.34 6.98 3.72
CA GLU A 214 -23.16 6.99 2.84
C GLU A 214 -23.37 7.88 1.59
N PRO A 215 -22.32 8.57 1.10
CA PRO A 215 -22.35 9.26 -0.18
C PRO A 215 -22.16 8.30 -1.37
N LEU A 216 -22.89 8.55 -2.46
CA LEU A 216 -22.71 7.92 -3.77
C LEU A 216 -21.46 8.51 -4.45
N ARG A 217 -20.31 7.85 -4.31
CA ARG A 217 -19.04 8.25 -4.93
C ARG A 217 -18.89 7.64 -6.33
N ILE A 218 -19.49 8.27 -7.32
CA ILE A 218 -19.68 7.71 -8.67
C ILE A 218 -18.53 8.09 -9.59
N GLN A 219 -17.70 7.12 -10.01
CA GLN A 219 -16.65 7.35 -11.02
C GLN A 219 -17.02 6.77 -12.38
N ALA A 220 -17.20 7.65 -13.35
CA ALA A 220 -17.66 7.33 -14.70
C ALA A 220 -17.02 8.27 -15.74
N LEU A 221 -17.20 7.94 -17.00
CA LEU A 221 -16.92 8.81 -18.14
C LEU A 221 -18.18 8.91 -18.99
N VAL A 222 -18.64 10.13 -19.28
CA VAL A 222 -19.70 10.34 -20.26
C VAL A 222 -19.07 10.82 -21.56
N ILE A 223 -19.43 10.19 -22.67
CA ILE A 223 -19.11 10.62 -24.04
C ILE A 223 -20.42 11.07 -24.69
N SER A 224 -20.43 12.23 -25.34
CA SER A 224 -21.59 12.72 -26.09
C SER A 224 -21.19 13.20 -27.48
N HIS A 225 -22.00 12.88 -28.48
CA HIS A 225 -21.75 13.21 -29.87
C HIS A 225 -23.07 13.63 -30.55
N TRP A 226 -22.97 14.45 -31.60
CA TRP A 226 -24.09 14.94 -32.39
C TRP A 226 -23.93 14.47 -33.83
N VAL A 227 -24.99 13.87 -34.38
CA VAL A 227 -25.05 13.39 -35.77
C VAL A 227 -26.27 14.04 -36.42
N GLY A 228 -26.04 15.19 -37.07
CA GLY A 228 -27.10 16.11 -37.44
C GLY A 228 -27.84 16.60 -36.19
N GLU A 229 -29.16 16.46 -36.17
CA GLU A 229 -30.01 16.81 -35.01
C GLU A 229 -30.08 15.71 -33.94
N ARG A 230 -29.54 14.51 -34.19
CA ARG A 230 -29.55 13.41 -33.21
C ARG A 230 -28.40 13.57 -32.22
N GLN A 231 -28.72 13.62 -30.92
CA GLN A 231 -27.73 13.42 -29.87
C GLN A 231 -27.53 11.92 -29.61
N ILE A 232 -26.29 11.52 -29.33
CA ILE A 232 -25.93 10.21 -28.79
C ILE A 232 -25.15 10.46 -27.51
N VAL A 233 -25.55 9.83 -26.40
CA VAL A 233 -24.88 9.92 -25.11
C VAL A 233 -24.55 8.53 -24.59
N LEU A 234 -23.30 8.34 -24.20
CA LEU A 234 -22.72 7.05 -23.84
C LEU A 234 -22.14 7.17 -22.44
N LEU A 235 -22.62 6.35 -21.51
CA LEU A 235 -22.13 6.28 -20.14
C LEU A 235 -21.18 5.10 -20.00
N TYR A 236 -19.89 5.37 -19.83
CA TYR A 236 -18.90 4.35 -19.52
C TYR A 236 -18.63 4.26 -18.02
N SER A 237 -18.69 3.03 -17.49
CA SER A 237 -18.23 2.67 -16.15
C SER A 237 -17.26 1.49 -16.24
N LEU A 238 -16.31 1.41 -15.31
CA LEU A 238 -15.17 0.50 -15.43
C LEU A 238 -15.57 -1.00 -15.47
N PHE A 239 -16.72 -1.33 -14.89
CA PHE A 239 -17.23 -2.70 -14.77
C PHE A 239 -18.61 -2.90 -15.40
N GLY A 240 -19.50 -1.90 -15.35
CA GLY A 240 -20.80 -1.96 -16.03
C GLY A 240 -20.75 -1.82 -17.56
N GLY A 241 -19.58 -1.50 -18.14
CA GLY A 241 -19.40 -1.35 -19.57
C GLY A 241 -19.87 0.01 -20.08
N ILE A 242 -20.44 0.03 -21.29
CA ILE A 242 -21.02 1.23 -21.93
C ILE A 242 -22.55 1.07 -21.97
N GLU A 243 -23.28 2.08 -21.51
CA GLU A 243 -24.73 2.19 -21.67
C GLU A 243 -25.08 3.36 -22.59
N THR A 244 -26.06 3.17 -23.48
CA THR A 244 -26.42 4.14 -24.54
C THR A 244 -27.74 4.85 -24.25
N PHE A 245 -27.79 6.15 -24.55
CA PHE A 245 -28.91 7.05 -24.27
C PHE A 245 -29.12 8.02 -25.44
N ASP A 246 -30.38 8.22 -25.86
CA ASP A 246 -30.73 9.11 -26.98
C ASP A 246 -30.61 10.61 -26.66
N SER A 247 -30.28 10.98 -25.42
CA SER A 247 -29.94 12.36 -25.03
C SER A 247 -29.29 12.44 -23.65
N THR A 248 -28.69 13.59 -23.33
CA THR A 248 -28.22 13.90 -21.96
C THR A 248 -29.37 13.81 -20.95
N ARG A 249 -30.59 14.18 -21.38
CA ARG A 249 -31.80 14.09 -20.57
C ARG A 249 -32.27 12.65 -20.31
N ALA A 250 -32.08 11.74 -21.26
CA ALA A 250 -32.39 10.32 -21.03
C ALA A 250 -31.42 9.69 -20.01
N LEU A 251 -30.15 10.13 -20.01
CA LEU A 251 -29.18 9.81 -18.97
C LEU A 251 -29.62 10.40 -17.61
N GLU A 252 -29.94 11.69 -17.54
CA GLU A 252 -30.47 12.37 -16.33
C GLU A 252 -31.63 11.61 -15.67
N GLU A 253 -32.66 11.29 -16.46
CA GLU A 253 -33.87 10.61 -15.97
C GLU A 253 -33.54 9.19 -15.48
N SER A 254 -32.56 8.50 -16.09
CA SER A 254 -32.02 7.21 -15.61
C SER A 254 -31.25 7.34 -14.29
N LEU A 255 -30.40 8.38 -14.15
CA LEU A 255 -29.67 8.66 -12.91
C LEU A 255 -30.58 9.20 -11.79
N SER A 256 -31.82 9.60 -12.10
CA SER A 256 -32.71 10.35 -11.21
C SER A 256 -32.15 11.68 -10.73
N VAL A 257 -31.29 12.33 -11.53
CA VAL A 257 -30.70 13.65 -11.26
C VAL A 257 -30.76 14.53 -12.51
N THR A 258 -31.08 15.81 -12.34
CA THR A 258 -31.15 16.80 -13.43
C THR A 258 -29.79 17.44 -13.70
N LEU A 259 -29.46 17.64 -14.97
CA LEU A 259 -28.29 18.38 -15.45
C LEU A 259 -28.72 19.72 -16.07
N SER A 260 -29.43 20.59 -15.33
CA SER A 260 -29.75 21.97 -15.77
C SER A 260 -29.87 23.04 -14.65
N GLY A 261 -29.07 24.13 -14.77
CA GLY A 261 -29.19 25.51 -14.21
C GLY A 261 -29.08 25.82 -12.70
N GLU A 262 -27.88 26.23 -12.19
CA GLU A 262 -27.36 26.65 -10.83
C GLU A 262 -26.59 25.68 -9.81
N ASP A 263 -27.15 25.22 -8.66
CA ASP A 263 -26.45 24.70 -7.44
C ASP A 263 -26.18 23.19 -7.26
N SER A 264 -27.12 22.26 -7.53
CA SER A 264 -27.07 20.88 -6.95
C SER A 264 -25.71 20.22 -7.06
N GLY A 265 -25.44 19.29 -6.15
CA GLY A 265 -24.19 18.53 -6.11
C GLY A 265 -23.79 17.78 -7.38
N PHE A 266 -24.59 17.77 -8.46
CA PHE A 266 -24.11 17.31 -9.74
C PHE A 266 -23.36 18.44 -10.48
N ARG A 267 -22.06 18.22 -10.71
CA ARG A 267 -21.17 19.08 -11.51
C ARG A 267 -20.58 18.24 -12.65
N SER A 268 -20.20 18.86 -13.76
CA SER A 268 -19.44 18.18 -14.82
C SER A 268 -18.06 18.79 -14.97
N TYR A 269 -17.04 17.93 -14.96
CA TYR A 269 -15.65 18.29 -15.22
C TYR A 269 -15.29 17.91 -16.66
N SER A 270 -15.10 18.92 -17.51
CA SER A 270 -14.68 18.75 -18.90
C SER A 270 -13.26 19.29 -19.09
N PRO A 271 -12.24 18.41 -19.15
CA PRO A 271 -10.84 18.82 -19.24
C PRO A 271 -10.45 19.23 -20.66
N ASP A 272 -9.74 20.36 -20.79
CA ASP A 272 -9.08 20.76 -22.05
C ASP A 272 -7.82 19.90 -22.38
N HIS A 273 -7.68 18.71 -21.78
CA HIS A 273 -6.51 17.82 -21.86
C HIS A 273 -6.93 16.34 -21.86
N HIS A 274 -5.95 15.42 -21.81
CA HIS A 274 -6.16 13.95 -21.86
C HIS A 274 -7.21 13.46 -20.85
N ILE A 275 -8.36 12.99 -21.35
CA ILE A 275 -9.55 12.65 -20.55
C ILE A 275 -9.32 11.49 -19.56
N PHE A 276 -8.57 10.45 -19.94
CA PHE A 276 -8.28 9.32 -19.04
C PHE A 276 -7.31 9.72 -17.91
N ASP A 277 -6.48 10.75 -18.13
CA ASP A 277 -5.58 11.28 -17.10
C ASP A 277 -6.39 12.10 -16.09
N ALA A 278 -7.31 12.94 -16.58
CA ALA A 278 -8.28 13.64 -15.76
C ALA A 278 -9.16 12.68 -14.94
N LEU A 279 -9.58 11.56 -15.53
CA LEU A 279 -10.39 10.54 -14.85
C LEU A 279 -9.60 9.91 -13.70
N THR A 280 -8.37 9.45 -13.93
CA THR A 280 -7.51 8.93 -12.85
C THR A 280 -7.23 9.97 -11.75
N VAL A 281 -6.92 11.21 -12.11
CA VAL A 281 -6.70 12.28 -11.12
C VAL A 281 -7.97 12.57 -10.32
N SER A 282 -9.15 12.51 -10.93
CA SER A 282 -10.42 12.72 -10.23
C SER A 282 -10.72 11.64 -9.18
N LEU A 283 -10.16 10.43 -9.30
CA LEU A 283 -10.19 9.45 -8.21
C LEU A 283 -9.39 9.98 -7.02
N LEU A 284 -8.12 10.33 -7.23
CA LEU A 284 -7.22 10.76 -6.16
C LEU A 284 -7.73 12.00 -5.44
N VAL A 285 -8.26 13.00 -6.15
CA VAL A 285 -8.91 14.18 -5.52
C VAL A 285 -10.01 13.73 -4.55
N ARG A 286 -10.90 12.82 -4.98
CA ARG A 286 -11.98 12.27 -4.14
C ARG A 286 -11.49 11.39 -2.99
N GLN A 287 -10.36 10.70 -3.16
CA GLN A 287 -9.73 9.92 -2.10
C GLN A 287 -9.18 10.85 -1.00
N LEU A 288 -8.56 11.97 -1.38
CA LEU A 288 -8.11 12.99 -0.45
C LEU A 288 -9.30 13.68 0.25
N GLU A 289 -10.34 14.09 -0.49
CA GLU A 289 -11.59 14.62 0.07
C GLU A 289 -12.29 13.64 1.03
N ALA A 290 -12.20 12.34 0.75
CA ALA A 290 -12.73 11.30 1.63
C ALA A 290 -11.91 11.10 2.90
N ILE A 291 -10.60 11.37 2.87
CA ILE A 291 -9.71 11.33 4.04
C ILE A 291 -9.88 12.60 4.90
N ASP A 292 -10.04 13.77 4.28
CA ASP A 292 -10.32 15.03 4.97
C ASP A 292 -11.66 15.01 5.74
N ALA A 293 -12.59 14.14 5.35
CA ALA A 293 -13.86 13.92 6.03
C ALA A 293 -13.77 12.95 7.24
N ILE A 294 -12.62 12.29 7.46
CA ILE A 294 -12.43 11.35 8.57
C ILE A 294 -12.28 12.12 9.89
N LYS A 295 -13.02 11.67 10.90
CA LYS A 295 -12.73 11.99 12.31
C LYS A 295 -12.16 10.76 12.99
N PRO A 296 -10.88 10.75 13.39
CA PRO A 296 -10.29 9.61 14.09
C PRO A 296 -11.04 9.18 15.36
N SER A 297 -11.65 10.14 16.07
CA SER A 297 -12.48 9.93 17.26
C SER A 297 -13.69 9.02 17.06
N ASP A 298 -14.10 8.80 15.81
CA ASP A 298 -15.30 8.02 15.49
C ASP A 298 -14.97 6.51 15.33
N TYR A 299 -13.69 6.13 15.49
CA TYR A 299 -13.18 4.76 15.35
C TYR A 299 -12.76 4.19 16.70
N ARG A 300 -13.07 2.90 16.92
CA ARG A 300 -12.83 2.22 18.20
C ARG A 300 -11.37 1.81 18.42
N ASP A 301 -10.64 1.54 17.34
CA ASP A 301 -9.32 0.94 17.36
C ASP A 301 -8.54 1.25 16.06
N PRO A 302 -7.20 1.10 16.05
CA PRO A 302 -6.38 1.36 14.86
C PRO A 302 -6.73 0.52 13.64
N GLU A 303 -7.18 -0.73 13.83
CA GLU A 303 -7.49 -1.65 12.72
C GLU A 303 -8.76 -1.21 11.97
N ALA A 304 -9.76 -0.71 12.68
CA ALA A 304 -10.97 -0.14 12.09
C ALA A 304 -10.67 1.09 11.21
N LEU A 305 -9.83 2.02 11.69
CA LEU A 305 -9.43 3.21 10.92
C LEU A 305 -8.58 2.83 9.70
N GLU A 306 -7.58 1.97 9.88
CA GLU A 306 -6.73 1.45 8.80
C GLU A 306 -7.55 0.67 7.75
N GLN A 307 -8.54 -0.14 8.16
CA GLN A 307 -9.43 -0.83 7.25
C GLN A 307 -10.32 0.16 6.46
N HIS A 308 -10.81 1.23 7.09
CA HIS A 308 -11.55 2.27 6.38
C HIS A 308 -10.65 3.02 5.37
N LEU A 309 -9.43 3.40 5.75
CA LEU A 309 -8.44 4.01 4.84
C LEU A 309 -8.12 3.10 3.64
N ARG A 310 -7.98 1.78 3.87
CA ARG A 310 -7.82 0.78 2.79
C ARG A 310 -9.02 0.73 1.85
N GLU A 311 -10.24 0.90 2.37
CA GLU A 311 -11.48 0.93 1.59
C GLU A 311 -11.64 2.24 0.80
N LEU A 312 -11.30 3.38 1.38
CA LEU A 312 -11.30 4.68 0.71
C LEU A 312 -10.26 4.79 -0.42
N THR A 313 -9.04 4.34 -0.15
CA THR A 313 -7.92 4.43 -1.12
C THR A 313 -7.91 3.30 -2.14
N GLY A 314 -8.69 2.25 -1.92
CA GLY A 314 -8.72 1.06 -2.77
C GLY A 314 -9.54 1.21 -4.05
N LEU A 315 -9.39 0.23 -4.93
CA LEU A 315 -10.08 0.16 -6.23
C LEU A 315 -11.60 0.00 -6.08
N GLN A 316 -12.10 -0.42 -4.91
CA GLN A 316 -13.53 -0.35 -4.56
C GLN A 316 -14.10 1.08 -4.61
N ALA A 317 -13.27 2.13 -4.53
CA ALA A 317 -13.70 3.52 -4.77
C ALA A 317 -13.99 3.82 -6.26
N LEU A 318 -13.68 2.89 -7.18
CA LEU A 318 -14.09 2.93 -8.59
C LEU A 318 -15.45 2.25 -8.82
N PHE A 319 -16.10 1.69 -7.79
CA PHE A 319 -17.36 0.95 -7.91
C PHE A 319 -18.60 1.76 -7.53
N GLY A 320 -19.58 1.71 -8.42
CA GLY A 320 -20.99 1.75 -8.06
C GLY A 320 -21.70 3.07 -8.32
N ALA A 321 -22.80 2.97 -9.07
CA ALA A 321 -24.08 3.62 -8.78
C ALA A 321 -25.13 3.35 -9.86
N PHE A 322 -24.72 2.93 -11.05
CA PHE A 322 -25.63 2.75 -12.17
C PHE A 322 -26.31 1.40 -12.00
N ARG A 323 -27.64 1.42 -11.83
CA ARG A 323 -28.51 0.23 -11.75
C ARG A 323 -28.63 -0.51 -13.09
N SER A 324 -27.48 -0.73 -13.71
CA SER A 324 -27.23 -1.66 -14.79
C SER A 324 -27.60 -3.07 -14.34
N GLY A 325 -27.94 -3.92 -15.31
CA GLY A 325 -28.11 -5.36 -15.05
C GLY A 325 -26.83 -6.02 -14.52
N HIS A 326 -25.66 -5.42 -14.78
CA HIS A 326 -24.37 -5.89 -14.31
C HIS A 326 -24.15 -5.58 -12.81
N GLU A 327 -24.39 -4.34 -12.34
CA GLU A 327 -24.33 -4.04 -10.89
C GLU A 327 -25.35 -4.90 -10.11
N ALA A 328 -26.54 -5.16 -10.67
CA ALA A 328 -27.51 -6.08 -10.06
C ALA A 328 -27.02 -7.54 -10.02
N LYS A 329 -26.36 -8.03 -11.09
CA LYS A 329 -25.73 -9.36 -11.13
C LYS A 329 -24.62 -9.48 -10.08
N LEU A 330 -23.73 -8.49 -9.99
CA LEU A 330 -22.65 -8.45 -9.00
C LEU A 330 -23.20 -8.40 -7.56
N ALA A 331 -24.24 -7.61 -7.29
CA ALA A 331 -24.89 -7.58 -5.97
C ALA A 331 -25.48 -8.96 -5.59
N SER A 332 -26.15 -9.63 -6.52
CA SER A 332 -26.68 -11.00 -6.29
C SER A 332 -25.59 -12.06 -6.06
N LEU A 333 -24.36 -11.80 -6.50
CA LEU A 333 -23.20 -12.65 -6.21
C LEU A 333 -22.57 -12.34 -4.84
N ASP A 334 -22.64 -11.09 -4.35
CA ASP A 334 -22.22 -10.69 -3.00
C ASP A 334 -23.10 -11.32 -1.92
N ASP A 335 -24.42 -11.35 -2.14
CA ASP A 335 -25.39 -11.99 -1.25
C ASP A 335 -25.21 -13.50 -1.14
N LEU A 336 -24.63 -14.15 -2.16
CA LEU A 336 -24.30 -15.58 -2.15
C LEU A 336 -23.00 -15.88 -1.38
N LEU A 337 -22.12 -14.91 -1.11
CA LEU A 337 -20.82 -15.17 -0.46
C LEU A 337 -20.98 -15.72 0.96
N PRO A 338 -20.36 -16.88 1.29
CA PRO A 338 -20.33 -17.38 2.65
C PRO A 338 -19.73 -16.38 3.64
N GLU A 339 -20.27 -16.37 4.86
CA GLU A 339 -20.02 -15.32 5.86
C GLU A 339 -18.52 -15.13 6.18
N ALA A 340 -17.74 -16.21 6.15
CA ALA A 340 -16.30 -16.18 6.38
C ALA A 340 -15.53 -15.42 5.27
N LEU A 341 -15.93 -15.52 3.99
CA LEU A 341 -15.35 -14.71 2.91
C LEU A 341 -15.76 -13.24 3.06
N ARG A 342 -16.99 -12.94 3.47
CA ARG A 342 -17.46 -11.56 3.75
C ARG A 342 -16.72 -10.95 4.96
N LYS A 343 -16.37 -11.77 5.95
CA LYS A 343 -15.57 -11.39 7.13
C LYS A 343 -14.05 -11.30 6.85
N ALA A 344 -13.54 -12.01 5.83
CA ALA A 344 -12.11 -12.09 5.52
C ALA A 344 -11.46 -10.73 5.16
N SER A 345 -10.14 -10.66 5.38
CA SER A 345 -9.31 -9.50 5.04
C SER A 345 -9.37 -9.17 3.54
N ALA A 346 -9.15 -7.92 3.15
CA ALA A 346 -9.11 -7.54 1.73
C ALA A 346 -8.01 -8.29 0.94
N ALA A 347 -6.89 -8.62 1.60
CA ALA A 347 -5.80 -9.40 1.02
C ALA A 347 -6.22 -10.87 0.78
N ASP A 348 -6.87 -11.51 1.76
CA ASP A 348 -7.35 -12.90 1.62
C ASP A 348 -8.48 -12.99 0.59
N ARG A 349 -9.42 -12.04 0.57
CA ARG A 349 -10.47 -11.93 -0.45
C ARG A 349 -9.89 -11.76 -1.85
N THR A 350 -8.90 -10.88 -2.02
CA THR A 350 -8.19 -10.70 -3.31
C THR A 350 -7.49 -12.00 -3.72
N ARG A 351 -6.75 -12.65 -2.82
CA ARG A 351 -6.04 -13.92 -3.06
C ARG A 351 -7.01 -15.04 -3.48
N TYR A 352 -8.17 -15.14 -2.81
CA TYR A 352 -9.23 -16.08 -3.18
C TYR A 352 -9.87 -15.74 -4.54
N GLY A 353 -10.12 -14.45 -4.82
CA GLY A 353 -10.58 -13.96 -6.12
C GLY A 353 -9.63 -14.33 -7.28
N ARG A 354 -8.31 -14.26 -7.08
CA ARG A 354 -7.33 -14.74 -8.08
C ARG A 354 -7.50 -16.23 -8.38
N TYR A 355 -7.71 -17.06 -7.36
CA TYR A 355 -7.95 -18.50 -7.57
C TYR A 355 -9.27 -18.77 -8.30
N VAL A 356 -10.34 -18.02 -8.02
CA VAL A 356 -11.61 -18.14 -8.76
C VAL A 356 -11.44 -17.72 -10.23
N ALA A 357 -10.72 -16.63 -10.51
CA ALA A 357 -10.40 -16.22 -11.87
C ALA A 357 -9.54 -17.25 -12.61
N ALA A 358 -8.52 -17.82 -11.95
CA ALA A 358 -7.69 -18.88 -12.51
C ALA A 358 -8.52 -20.14 -12.81
N LEU A 359 -9.44 -20.52 -11.93
CA LEU A 359 -10.33 -21.67 -12.13
C LEU A 359 -11.24 -21.47 -13.35
N ALA A 360 -11.77 -20.26 -13.54
CA ALA A 360 -12.56 -19.92 -14.72
C ALA A 360 -11.74 -20.01 -16.02
N THR A 361 -10.47 -19.57 -15.99
CA THR A 361 -9.53 -19.72 -17.12
C THR A 361 -9.24 -21.20 -17.42
N VAL A 362 -9.03 -22.05 -16.40
CA VAL A 362 -8.87 -23.50 -16.56
C VAL A 362 -10.13 -24.15 -17.16
N HIS A 363 -11.32 -23.82 -16.63
CA HIS A 363 -12.60 -24.28 -17.19
C HIS A 363 -12.78 -23.86 -18.66
N ARG A 364 -12.47 -22.60 -19.01
CA ARG A 364 -12.61 -22.09 -20.38
C ARG A 364 -11.60 -22.76 -21.32
N GLY A 365 -10.34 -22.93 -20.90
CA GLY A 365 -9.28 -23.58 -21.69
C GLY A 365 -9.57 -25.06 -21.99
N HIS A 366 -10.10 -25.80 -21.01
CA HIS A 366 -10.50 -27.21 -21.19
C HIS A 366 -11.95 -27.40 -21.66
N ALA A 367 -12.66 -26.33 -22.01
CA ALA A 367 -14.07 -26.34 -22.45
C ALA A 367 -15.00 -27.11 -21.47
N GLY A 368 -14.82 -26.89 -20.17
CA GLY A 368 -15.57 -27.53 -19.07
C GLY A 368 -15.14 -28.96 -18.73
N LYS A 369 -14.22 -29.55 -19.49
CA LYS A 369 -13.69 -30.89 -19.22
C LYS A 369 -12.82 -30.89 -17.98
N ALA A 370 -12.73 -32.05 -17.34
CA ALA A 370 -12.08 -32.27 -16.05
C ALA A 370 -11.39 -33.65 -16.02
N PHE A 371 -10.70 -33.98 -14.93
CA PHE A 371 -10.12 -35.31 -14.75
C PHE A 371 -11.21 -36.40 -14.85
N LEU A 372 -10.88 -37.50 -15.52
CA LEU A 372 -11.77 -38.59 -15.97
C LEU A 372 -12.79 -38.23 -17.07
N ASP A 373 -12.75 -37.04 -17.70
CA ASP A 373 -13.63 -36.72 -18.84
C ASP A 373 -13.42 -37.72 -20.00
N GLY A 374 -14.49 -38.41 -20.40
CA GLY A 374 -14.45 -39.48 -21.42
C GLY A 374 -14.27 -40.89 -20.86
N ILE A 375 -14.13 -41.05 -19.54
CA ILE A 375 -14.17 -42.35 -18.85
C ILE A 375 -15.51 -42.44 -18.09
N PRO A 376 -16.38 -43.42 -18.39
CA PRO A 376 -17.62 -43.59 -17.64
C PRO A 376 -17.32 -44.03 -16.20
N ASP A 377 -18.06 -43.53 -15.23
CA ASP A 377 -17.97 -43.98 -13.84
C ASP A 377 -18.45 -45.43 -13.67
N ILE A 378 -18.13 -46.09 -12.56
CA ILE A 378 -18.42 -47.53 -12.38
C ILE A 378 -19.92 -47.88 -12.45
N ARG A 379 -20.84 -46.98 -12.05
CA ARG A 379 -22.29 -47.22 -12.16
C ARG A 379 -22.76 -47.06 -13.60
N THR A 380 -22.31 -46.02 -14.29
CA THR A 380 -22.60 -45.82 -15.72
C THR A 380 -22.02 -46.96 -16.56
N PHE A 381 -20.77 -47.37 -16.29
CA PHE A 381 -20.10 -48.48 -16.95
C PHE A 381 -20.78 -49.83 -16.67
N ALA A 382 -21.18 -50.09 -15.41
CA ALA A 382 -21.96 -51.27 -15.06
C ALA A 382 -23.29 -51.29 -15.83
N GLY A 383 -24.05 -50.19 -15.83
CA GLY A 383 -25.30 -50.09 -16.58
C GLY A 383 -25.12 -50.35 -18.09
N GLN A 384 -24.08 -49.77 -18.70
CA GLN A 384 -23.75 -50.00 -20.11
C GLN A 384 -23.37 -51.47 -20.39
N SER A 385 -22.52 -52.06 -19.55
CA SER A 385 -22.03 -53.45 -19.71
C SER A 385 -23.14 -54.48 -19.49
N LEU A 386 -23.99 -54.29 -18.48
CA LEU A 386 -25.16 -55.14 -18.22
C LEU A 386 -26.19 -55.03 -19.35
N ARG A 387 -26.41 -53.83 -19.90
CA ARG A 387 -27.30 -53.63 -21.05
C ARG A 387 -26.76 -54.33 -22.29
N ALA A 388 -25.48 -54.19 -22.60
CA ALA A 388 -24.84 -54.88 -23.73
C ALA A 388 -24.90 -56.40 -23.57
N SER A 389 -24.63 -56.90 -22.37
CA SER A 389 -24.73 -58.32 -21.99
C SER A 389 -26.14 -58.90 -22.19
N LEU A 390 -27.18 -58.22 -21.67
CA LEU A 390 -28.57 -58.60 -21.89
C LEU A 390 -28.96 -58.55 -23.38
N GLN A 391 -28.53 -57.53 -24.12
CA GLN A 391 -28.81 -57.38 -25.55
C GLN A 391 -28.16 -58.44 -26.42
N ALA A 392 -26.98 -58.94 -26.04
CA ALA A 392 -26.28 -60.01 -26.77
C ALA A 392 -27.03 -61.35 -26.72
N LYS A 393 -27.85 -61.60 -25.68
CA LYS A 393 -28.63 -62.84 -25.51
C LYS A 393 -30.13 -62.66 -25.78
N TYR A 394 -30.67 -61.45 -25.60
CA TYR A 394 -32.10 -61.15 -25.73
C TYR A 394 -32.33 -59.91 -26.59
N PRO A 395 -32.75 -60.04 -27.87
CA PRO A 395 -33.08 -58.88 -28.73
C PRO A 395 -34.14 -57.95 -28.12
N ALA A 396 -35.04 -58.47 -27.28
CA ALA A 396 -36.03 -57.69 -26.54
C ALA A 396 -35.42 -56.71 -25.51
N ALA A 397 -34.15 -56.89 -25.11
CA ALA A 397 -33.43 -55.95 -24.25
C ALA A 397 -32.94 -54.69 -25.01
N ALA A 398 -33.15 -54.60 -26.33
CA ALA A 398 -32.81 -53.41 -27.12
C ALA A 398 -33.41 -52.11 -26.52
N SER A 399 -34.68 -52.15 -26.14
CA SER A 399 -35.45 -51.04 -25.59
C SER A 399 -35.48 -50.94 -24.06
N VAL A 400 -34.73 -51.80 -23.34
CA VAL A 400 -34.76 -51.85 -21.87
C VAL A 400 -33.76 -50.89 -21.25
N SER A 401 -34.21 -50.14 -20.24
CA SER A 401 -33.36 -49.43 -19.30
C SER A 401 -33.01 -50.35 -18.13
N VAL A 402 -31.73 -50.65 -17.92
CA VAL A 402 -31.30 -51.49 -16.78
C VAL A 402 -31.49 -50.79 -15.43
N SER A 403 -31.54 -49.46 -15.41
CA SER A 403 -31.85 -48.64 -14.23
C SER A 403 -33.31 -48.71 -13.79
N ASP A 404 -34.19 -49.25 -14.65
CA ASP A 404 -35.62 -49.44 -14.36
C ASP A 404 -35.90 -50.86 -13.82
N ILE A 405 -34.87 -51.70 -13.69
CA ILE A 405 -34.95 -53.07 -13.18
C ILE A 405 -34.67 -53.06 -11.69
N SER A 406 -35.62 -53.52 -10.89
CA SER A 406 -35.43 -53.78 -9.46
C SER A 406 -35.73 -55.24 -9.12
N VAL A 407 -35.00 -55.76 -8.14
CA VAL A 407 -35.05 -57.17 -7.74
C VAL A 407 -35.42 -57.22 -6.27
N THR A 408 -36.57 -57.80 -5.96
CA THR A 408 -37.02 -58.03 -4.59
C THR A 408 -36.50 -59.39 -4.14
N LEU A 409 -35.51 -59.39 -3.24
CA LEU A 409 -35.01 -60.60 -2.59
C LEU A 409 -35.77 -60.83 -1.28
N THR A 410 -36.36 -62.01 -1.12
CA THR A 410 -36.98 -62.44 0.14
C THR A 410 -36.05 -63.41 0.88
N ARG A 411 -35.59 -63.02 2.07
CA ARG A 411 -34.71 -63.78 2.96
C ARG A 411 -35.43 -64.16 4.25
N ILE A 412 -34.97 -65.21 4.93
CA ILE A 412 -35.42 -65.54 6.29
C ILE A 412 -34.70 -64.61 7.28
N ALA A 413 -35.47 -63.97 8.17
CA ALA A 413 -35.03 -62.94 9.11
C ALA A 413 -35.16 -63.39 10.57
N ASN A 414 -34.94 -64.69 10.82
CA ASN A 414 -34.81 -65.25 12.17
C ASN A 414 -33.33 -65.20 12.57
N SER A 415 -33.04 -64.77 13.79
CA SER A 415 -31.72 -64.96 14.38
C SER A 415 -31.44 -66.46 14.62
N PRO A 416 -30.17 -66.89 14.71
CA PRO A 416 -29.84 -68.29 15.01
C PRO A 416 -30.49 -68.81 16.31
N SER A 417 -30.73 -67.93 17.29
CA SER A 417 -31.47 -68.21 18.52
C SER A 417 -32.96 -68.46 18.29
N GLU A 418 -33.62 -67.69 17.42
CA GLU A 418 -35.06 -67.83 17.16
C GLU A 418 -35.40 -69.07 16.32
N MET A 419 -34.42 -69.64 15.61
CA MET A 419 -34.59 -70.90 14.87
C MET A 419 -34.59 -72.16 15.75
N VAL A 420 -34.27 -72.05 17.05
CA VAL A 420 -34.16 -73.21 17.96
C VAL A 420 -35.50 -73.56 18.62
N ASP A 421 -36.30 -72.56 19.03
CA ASP A 421 -37.54 -72.79 19.78
C ASP A 421 -38.81 -72.98 18.91
N SER A 422 -38.84 -72.48 17.66
CA SER A 422 -39.93 -72.77 16.71
C SER A 422 -39.41 -72.91 15.28
N ALA A 423 -39.44 -74.14 14.76
CA ALA A 423 -39.07 -74.44 13.38
C ALA A 423 -40.16 -74.07 12.33
N LEU A 424 -41.27 -73.44 12.75
CA LEU A 424 -42.42 -73.13 11.89
C LEU A 424 -42.63 -71.62 11.68
N ASP A 425 -42.15 -70.76 12.59
CA ASP A 425 -42.30 -69.30 12.51
C ASP A 425 -41.11 -68.64 11.80
N ALA A 426 -40.93 -68.97 10.52
CA ALA A 426 -39.98 -68.26 9.66
C ALA A 426 -40.50 -66.85 9.33
N ARG A 427 -39.90 -65.80 9.92
CA ARG A 427 -40.08 -64.43 9.46
C ARG A 427 -39.38 -64.25 8.13
N TYR A 428 -40.06 -63.67 7.16
CA TYR A 428 -39.49 -63.34 5.86
C TYR A 428 -39.33 -61.83 5.72
N GLU A 429 -38.11 -61.35 5.53
CA GLU A 429 -37.83 -59.97 5.15
C GLU A 429 -37.64 -59.88 3.64
N SER A 430 -38.30 -58.92 3.00
CA SER A 430 -38.24 -58.73 1.54
C SER A 430 -37.69 -57.36 1.22
N GLN A 431 -36.50 -57.32 0.61
CA GLN A 431 -35.81 -56.09 0.27
C GLN A 431 -35.72 -55.93 -1.25
N ALA A 432 -36.29 -54.85 -1.77
CA ALA A 432 -36.08 -54.42 -3.15
C ALA A 432 -34.70 -53.73 -3.27
N GLN A 433 -33.87 -54.18 -4.21
CA GLN A 433 -32.60 -53.55 -4.56
C GLN A 433 -32.58 -53.19 -6.06
N ASP A 434 -31.85 -52.13 -6.40
CA ASP A 434 -31.57 -51.73 -7.79
C ASP A 434 -30.63 -52.76 -8.45
N TYR A 435 -30.94 -53.15 -9.69
CA TYR A 435 -30.18 -54.18 -10.41
C TYR A 435 -28.71 -53.79 -10.64
N VAL A 436 -28.43 -52.51 -10.93
CA VAL A 436 -27.05 -52.03 -11.15
C VAL A 436 -26.27 -52.03 -9.83
N ALA A 437 -26.88 -51.57 -8.73
CA ALA A 437 -26.30 -51.63 -7.39
C ALA A 437 -26.08 -53.06 -6.89
N MET A 438 -26.93 -54.03 -7.28
CA MET A 438 -26.69 -55.45 -7.01
C MET A 438 -25.54 -56.01 -7.85
N ALA A 439 -25.48 -55.68 -9.13
CA ALA A 439 -24.41 -56.14 -10.03
C ALA A 439 -23.02 -55.68 -9.56
N LEU A 440 -22.94 -54.47 -8.99
CA LEU A 440 -21.72 -53.94 -8.37
C LEU A 440 -21.30 -54.67 -7.09
N LYS A 441 -22.21 -55.37 -6.40
CA LYS A 441 -21.90 -56.30 -5.31
C LYS A 441 -21.56 -57.72 -5.80
N ASN A 442 -21.36 -57.90 -7.10
CA ASN A 442 -20.98 -59.16 -7.75
C ASN A 442 -21.99 -60.32 -7.50
N LEU A 443 -21.63 -61.55 -7.84
CA LEU A 443 -22.52 -62.72 -7.82
C LEU A 443 -23.05 -63.11 -6.41
N GLU A 444 -22.44 -62.61 -5.33
CA GLU A 444 -22.89 -62.85 -3.95
C GLU A 444 -24.22 -62.13 -3.65
N ALA A 445 -24.53 -61.03 -4.38
CA ALA A 445 -25.86 -60.42 -4.38
C ALA A 445 -26.92 -61.22 -5.14
N PHE A 446 -26.52 -62.26 -5.90
CA PHE A 446 -27.42 -63.13 -6.67
C PHE A 446 -27.35 -64.60 -6.17
N PRO A 447 -27.78 -64.87 -4.92
CA PRO A 447 -27.79 -66.22 -4.34
C PRO A 447 -28.67 -67.19 -5.14
N LEU A 448 -28.21 -68.44 -5.25
CA LEU A 448 -28.96 -69.55 -5.85
C LEU A 448 -30.12 -69.97 -4.95
N GLY A 449 -31.28 -70.27 -5.54
CA GLY A 449 -32.45 -70.80 -4.82
C GLY A 449 -33.19 -69.82 -3.91
N ALA A 450 -32.86 -68.52 -3.96
CA ALA A 450 -33.61 -67.51 -3.22
C ALA A 450 -35.05 -67.32 -3.76
N LEU A 451 -35.95 -66.87 -2.88
CA LEU A 451 -37.26 -66.37 -3.30
C LEU A 451 -37.08 -64.95 -3.87
N VAL A 452 -37.35 -64.77 -5.16
CA VAL A 452 -37.06 -63.53 -5.88
C VAL A 452 -38.21 -63.10 -6.79
N GLN A 453 -38.51 -61.81 -6.80
CA GLN A 453 -39.38 -61.18 -7.79
C GLN A 453 -38.64 -60.08 -8.54
N VAL A 454 -38.55 -60.24 -9.87
CA VAL A 454 -37.95 -59.22 -10.77
C VAL A 454 -39.05 -58.27 -11.25
N HIS A 455 -38.77 -56.98 -11.14
CA HIS A 455 -39.65 -55.90 -11.56
C HIS A 455 -38.98 -55.03 -12.63
N TYR A 456 -39.78 -54.54 -13.57
CA TYR A 456 -39.39 -53.54 -14.56
C TYR A 456 -40.39 -52.39 -14.51
N GLN A 457 -39.91 -51.15 -14.34
CA GLN A 457 -40.77 -49.95 -14.23
C GLN A 457 -41.90 -50.09 -13.20
N GLY A 458 -41.60 -50.74 -12.06
CA GLY A 458 -42.56 -50.98 -10.98
C GLY A 458 -43.64 -52.05 -11.28
N ARG A 459 -43.49 -52.84 -12.35
CA ARG A 459 -44.41 -53.92 -12.73
C ARG A 459 -43.65 -55.25 -12.79
N THR A 460 -44.36 -56.38 -12.76
CA THR A 460 -43.75 -57.71 -12.96
C THR A 460 -42.98 -57.75 -14.28
N ALA A 461 -41.73 -58.21 -14.24
CA ALA A 461 -40.87 -58.22 -15.42
C ALA A 461 -41.36 -59.22 -16.51
N PRO A 462 -41.04 -58.98 -17.80
CA PRO A 462 -41.36 -59.91 -18.88
C PRO A 462 -40.71 -61.29 -18.67
N PRO A 463 -41.29 -62.40 -19.16
CA PRO A 463 -40.79 -63.76 -18.91
C PRO A 463 -39.34 -64.04 -19.34
N TRP A 464 -38.78 -63.26 -20.27
CA TRP A 464 -37.38 -63.36 -20.69
C TRP A 464 -36.40 -62.68 -19.71
N MET A 465 -36.88 -61.70 -18.92
CA MET A 465 -36.11 -60.96 -17.92
C MET A 465 -36.18 -61.69 -16.57
N SER A 466 -35.78 -62.97 -16.57
CA SER A 466 -35.76 -63.80 -15.36
C SER A 466 -34.57 -63.43 -14.45
N TYR A 467 -34.65 -63.83 -13.19
CA TYR A 467 -33.55 -63.68 -12.23
C TYR A 467 -32.26 -64.37 -12.73
N ASP A 468 -32.37 -65.55 -13.34
CA ASP A 468 -31.22 -66.25 -13.95
C ASP A 468 -30.65 -65.51 -15.16
N ALA A 469 -31.49 -64.88 -15.99
CA ALA A 469 -31.04 -64.04 -17.11
C ALA A 469 -30.27 -62.82 -16.60
N LEU A 470 -30.78 -62.14 -15.56
CA LEU A 470 -30.10 -61.03 -14.90
C LEU A 470 -28.77 -61.44 -14.25
N ARG A 471 -28.75 -62.59 -13.55
CA ARG A 471 -27.58 -63.16 -12.89
C ARG A 471 -26.50 -63.61 -13.88
N THR A 472 -26.93 -64.22 -14.99
CA THR A 472 -26.05 -64.58 -16.11
C THR A 472 -25.45 -63.32 -16.74
N ALA A 473 -26.27 -62.28 -16.98
CA ALA A 473 -25.79 -61.04 -17.57
C ALA A 473 -24.75 -60.30 -16.69
N VAL A 474 -24.87 -60.37 -15.36
CA VAL A 474 -23.82 -59.91 -14.42
C VAL A 474 -22.54 -60.73 -14.59
N SER A 475 -22.66 -62.06 -14.67
CA SER A 475 -21.52 -62.97 -14.85
C SER A 475 -20.81 -62.79 -16.20
N ASP A 476 -21.54 -62.49 -17.28
CA ASP A 476 -20.95 -62.24 -18.60
C ASP A 476 -20.31 -60.84 -18.68
N ALA A 477 -20.89 -59.84 -18.00
CA ALA A 477 -20.40 -58.47 -18.00
C ALA A 477 -19.10 -58.31 -17.20
N ASP A 478 -18.91 -59.14 -16.17
CA ASP A 478 -17.65 -59.26 -15.40
C ASP A 478 -17.08 -57.88 -15.01
N ILE A 479 -17.96 -57.01 -14.51
CA ILE A 479 -17.67 -55.59 -14.21
C ILE A 479 -16.41 -55.47 -13.34
N GLY A 480 -16.27 -56.42 -12.42
CA GLY A 480 -15.17 -56.49 -11.47
C GLY A 480 -13.78 -56.70 -12.07
N ARG A 481 -13.67 -57.32 -13.25
CA ARG A 481 -12.41 -57.40 -14.01
C ARG A 481 -12.36 -56.38 -15.14
N THR A 482 -13.48 -56.09 -15.79
CA THR A 482 -13.52 -55.24 -16.99
C THR A 482 -13.36 -53.74 -16.67
N TYR A 483 -13.88 -53.25 -15.55
CA TYR A 483 -13.73 -51.84 -15.17
C TYR A 483 -12.29 -51.47 -14.73
N PRO A 484 -11.59 -52.23 -13.85
CA PRO A 484 -10.18 -51.98 -13.58
C PRO A 484 -9.30 -52.05 -14.84
N GLU A 485 -9.63 -52.94 -15.78
CA GLU A 485 -8.85 -53.07 -17.02
C GLU A 485 -9.09 -51.91 -17.99
N LEU A 486 -10.31 -51.34 -18.05
CA LEU A 486 -10.57 -50.07 -18.75
C LEU A 486 -9.74 -48.93 -18.14
N LEU A 487 -9.66 -48.84 -16.82
CA LEU A 487 -8.87 -47.83 -16.11
C LEU A 487 -7.36 -47.99 -16.41
N ARG A 488 -6.82 -49.21 -16.33
CA ARG A 488 -5.42 -49.50 -16.74
C ARG A 488 -5.18 -49.16 -18.22
N GLN A 489 -6.11 -49.50 -19.10
CA GLN A 489 -6.01 -49.16 -20.52
C GLN A 489 -5.93 -47.64 -20.73
N LYS A 490 -6.83 -46.87 -20.11
CA LYS A 490 -6.98 -45.43 -20.35
C LYS A 490 -6.02 -44.54 -19.57
N LEU A 491 -5.61 -44.93 -18.37
CA LEU A 491 -4.81 -44.09 -17.46
C LEU A 491 -3.36 -44.55 -17.32
N GLN A 492 -2.99 -45.75 -17.80
CA GLN A 492 -1.62 -46.26 -17.73
C GLN A 492 -1.04 -46.62 -19.10
N ARG A 493 -1.80 -47.32 -19.97
CA ARG A 493 -1.27 -47.87 -21.25
C ARG A 493 -1.38 -46.89 -22.42
N ASP A 494 -2.54 -46.30 -22.63
CA ASP A 494 -2.81 -45.26 -23.64
C ASP A 494 -2.06 -43.97 -23.25
N GLN A 495 -0.86 -43.74 -23.80
CA GLN A 495 -0.04 -42.58 -23.41
C GLN A 495 -0.66 -41.24 -23.85
N ALA A 496 -1.50 -41.22 -24.89
CA ALA A 496 -2.16 -40.00 -25.35
C ALA A 496 -3.30 -39.62 -24.40
N GLU A 497 -4.16 -40.57 -24.02
CA GLU A 497 -5.19 -40.34 -23.03
C GLU A 497 -4.59 -40.10 -21.63
N ARG A 498 -3.56 -40.85 -21.23
CA ARG A 498 -2.86 -40.63 -19.96
C ARG A 498 -2.31 -39.20 -19.88
N ALA A 499 -1.57 -38.73 -20.90
CA ALA A 499 -1.02 -37.37 -20.90
C ALA A 499 -2.11 -36.28 -20.88
N ARG A 500 -3.23 -36.52 -21.58
CA ARG A 500 -4.42 -35.67 -21.54
C ARG A 500 -5.02 -35.58 -20.13
N GLN A 501 -5.19 -36.72 -19.46
CA GLN A 501 -5.75 -36.80 -18.10
C GLN A 501 -4.78 -36.24 -17.05
N GLU A 502 -3.47 -36.42 -17.23
CA GLU A 502 -2.41 -35.85 -16.38
C GLU A 502 -2.36 -34.32 -16.48
N GLY A 503 -2.55 -33.76 -17.69
CA GLY A 503 -2.70 -32.33 -17.91
C GLY A 503 -3.95 -31.75 -17.24
N LEU A 504 -5.12 -32.36 -17.49
CA LEU A 504 -6.38 -31.99 -16.83
C LEU A 504 -6.25 -32.00 -15.30
N PHE A 505 -5.74 -33.09 -14.73
CA PHE A 505 -5.49 -33.22 -13.29
C PHE A 505 -4.57 -32.10 -12.77
N THR A 506 -3.48 -31.84 -13.47
CA THR A 506 -2.46 -30.86 -13.07
C THR A 506 -2.99 -29.42 -13.07
N ASP A 507 -3.72 -29.01 -14.11
CA ASP A 507 -4.20 -27.64 -14.24
C ASP A 507 -5.26 -27.29 -13.19
N TYR A 508 -6.21 -28.19 -12.92
CA TYR A 508 -7.19 -27.99 -11.83
C TYR A 508 -6.53 -28.05 -10.45
N LEU A 509 -5.63 -29.01 -10.19
CA LEU A 509 -4.92 -29.13 -8.91
C LEU A 509 -4.11 -27.86 -8.58
N ARG A 510 -3.48 -27.25 -9.60
CA ARG A 510 -2.68 -26.03 -9.45
C ARG A 510 -3.45 -24.82 -8.94
N VAL A 511 -4.77 -24.78 -9.18
CA VAL A 511 -5.66 -23.73 -8.67
C VAL A 511 -6.31 -24.15 -7.36
N LEU A 512 -6.81 -25.39 -7.28
CA LEU A 512 -7.67 -25.82 -6.19
C LEU A 512 -6.90 -26.13 -4.90
N LEU A 513 -5.70 -26.72 -4.95
CA LEU A 513 -4.97 -27.06 -3.72
C LEU A 513 -4.51 -25.81 -2.91
N PRO A 514 -3.99 -24.74 -3.54
CA PRO A 514 -3.71 -23.48 -2.84
C PRO A 514 -4.98 -22.73 -2.39
N MET A 515 -6.11 -22.92 -3.09
CA MET A 515 -7.42 -22.38 -2.69
C MET A 515 -7.92 -23.05 -1.40
N TRP A 516 -7.98 -24.39 -1.35
CA TRP A 516 -8.38 -25.12 -0.15
C TRP A 516 -7.45 -24.86 1.04
N ALA A 517 -6.15 -24.69 0.81
CA ALA A 517 -5.22 -24.30 1.86
C ALA A 517 -5.58 -22.91 2.45
N LEU A 518 -5.99 -21.95 1.61
CA LEU A 518 -6.44 -20.63 2.05
C LEU A 518 -7.77 -20.69 2.83
N GLU A 519 -8.74 -21.48 2.37
CA GLU A 519 -10.00 -21.71 3.10
C GLU A 519 -9.75 -22.30 4.49
N LEU A 520 -8.97 -23.38 4.58
CA LEU A 520 -8.61 -24.00 5.85
C LEU A 520 -7.84 -23.04 6.78
N ARG A 521 -7.04 -22.11 6.25
CA ARG A 521 -6.37 -21.06 7.04
C ARG A 521 -7.30 -19.93 7.47
N LEU A 522 -8.37 -19.65 6.72
CA LEU A 522 -9.43 -18.72 7.14
C LEU A 522 -10.33 -19.38 8.20
N GLU A 523 -10.54 -20.69 8.13
CA GLU A 523 -11.21 -21.51 9.16
C GLU A 523 -10.32 -21.82 10.40
N ARG A 524 -9.08 -21.33 10.45
CA ARG A 524 -8.09 -21.59 11.51
C ARG A 524 -7.70 -23.07 11.70
N LYS A 525 -7.89 -23.89 10.67
CA LYS A 525 -7.48 -25.31 10.59
C LYS A 525 -6.05 -25.50 10.05
N LEU A 526 -5.48 -24.47 9.41
CA LEU A 526 -4.07 -24.37 9.01
C LEU A 526 -3.48 -23.01 9.43
N THR A 527 -2.16 -22.94 9.63
CA THR A 527 -1.39 -21.70 9.79
C THR A 527 -1.07 -21.05 8.44
N GLU A 528 -0.75 -19.74 8.41
CA GLU A 528 -0.29 -19.08 7.18
C GLU A 528 1.03 -19.70 6.68
N THR A 529 1.88 -20.21 7.57
CA THR A 529 3.10 -20.95 7.20
C THR A 529 2.79 -22.26 6.48
N ALA A 530 1.88 -23.08 7.02
CA ALA A 530 1.41 -24.29 6.33
C ALA A 530 0.77 -23.97 4.97
N ARG A 531 -0.03 -22.90 4.90
CA ARG A 531 -0.64 -22.40 3.67
C ARG A 531 0.42 -22.01 2.62
N LEU A 532 1.46 -21.29 3.05
CA LEU A 532 2.60 -20.89 2.19
C LEU A 532 3.40 -22.09 1.69
N TYR A 533 3.59 -23.14 2.51
CA TYR A 533 4.27 -24.36 2.07
C TYR A 533 3.49 -25.08 0.94
N VAL A 534 2.16 -25.17 1.05
CA VAL A 534 1.30 -25.75 0.00
C VAL A 534 1.30 -24.91 -1.29
N GLU A 535 1.21 -23.58 -1.17
CA GLU A 535 1.31 -22.65 -2.30
C GLU A 535 2.67 -22.79 -3.01
N ALA A 536 3.77 -22.79 -2.25
CA ALA A 536 5.13 -22.84 -2.78
C ALA A 536 5.45 -24.12 -3.58
N VAL A 537 4.95 -25.29 -3.16
CA VAL A 537 5.16 -26.53 -3.93
C VAL A 537 4.26 -26.64 -5.15
N ILE A 538 3.07 -26.01 -5.15
CA ILE A 538 2.14 -26.05 -6.29
C ILE A 538 2.48 -25.05 -7.39
N THR A 539 2.68 -23.77 -7.05
CA THR A 539 3.05 -22.71 -8.02
C THR A 539 4.39 -22.99 -8.71
N ARG A 540 5.18 -23.88 -8.12
CA ARG A 540 6.61 -24.02 -8.36
C ARG A 540 7.05 -25.49 -8.24
N ASP A 541 6.25 -26.36 -8.87
CA ASP A 541 6.22 -27.84 -8.90
C ASP A 541 7.55 -28.62 -9.08
N ILE A 542 8.68 -28.00 -9.44
CA ILE A 542 9.98 -28.70 -9.65
C ILE A 542 11.13 -28.06 -8.85
N GLY A 543 11.67 -28.80 -7.88
CA GLY A 543 12.88 -28.44 -7.11
C GLY A 543 12.60 -27.77 -5.77
N VAL A 544 13.66 -27.65 -4.94
CA VAL A 544 13.59 -27.10 -3.57
C VAL A 544 13.12 -25.65 -3.55
N ARG A 545 12.29 -25.27 -2.57
CA ARG A 545 11.66 -23.95 -2.47
C ARG A 545 11.90 -23.29 -1.12
N GLU A 546 12.46 -22.08 -1.12
CA GLU A 546 12.62 -21.32 0.11
C GLU A 546 11.32 -20.58 0.49
N VAL A 547 10.82 -20.86 1.70
CA VAL A 547 9.75 -20.11 2.36
C VAL A 547 10.29 -19.69 3.73
N LEU A 548 10.27 -18.38 4.02
CA LEU A 548 10.86 -17.81 5.25
C LEU A 548 12.33 -18.25 5.48
N GLY A 549 13.10 -18.44 4.40
CA GLY A 549 14.48 -18.91 4.44
C GLY A 549 14.67 -20.43 4.68
N GLN A 550 13.58 -21.21 4.77
CA GLN A 550 13.64 -22.66 4.93
C GLN A 550 13.39 -23.38 3.59
N PRO A 551 14.23 -24.36 3.19
CA PRO A 551 13.98 -25.21 2.03
C PRO A 551 12.81 -26.18 2.30
N ILE A 552 11.73 -26.04 1.53
CA ILE A 552 10.52 -26.85 1.57
C ILE A 552 10.58 -27.94 0.51
N VAL A 553 10.16 -29.14 0.88
CA VAL A 553 10.12 -30.35 0.05
C VAL A 553 8.80 -31.10 0.23
N VAL A 554 8.48 -31.96 -0.74
CA VAL A 554 7.42 -32.97 -0.60
C VAL A 554 8.06 -34.33 -0.37
N ARG A 555 7.45 -35.17 0.47
CA ARG A 555 7.84 -36.58 0.70
C ARG A 555 6.62 -37.47 0.48
N PRO A 556 6.73 -38.65 -0.18
CA PRO A 556 5.70 -39.68 -0.07
C PRO A 556 5.57 -40.11 1.41
N LEU A 557 4.36 -40.42 1.88
CA LEU A 557 4.21 -41.00 3.22
C LEU A 557 4.62 -42.49 3.16
N ALA A 558 5.64 -42.88 3.91
CA ALA A 558 6.10 -44.28 3.99
C ALA A 558 6.69 -44.59 5.37
N PHE A 559 6.64 -45.88 5.75
CA PHE A 559 7.11 -46.37 7.05
C PHE A 559 8.30 -47.32 6.91
N LEU A 560 9.16 -47.31 7.93
CA LEU A 560 10.28 -48.24 8.10
C LEU A 560 9.98 -49.08 9.34
N ALA A 561 9.65 -50.37 9.16
CA ALA A 561 9.32 -51.29 10.24
C ALA A 561 10.47 -51.57 11.22
N HIS A 562 11.71 -51.23 10.83
CA HIS A 562 12.91 -51.16 11.67
C HIS A 562 13.97 -50.29 10.95
N PRO A 563 15.05 -49.84 11.61
CA PRO A 563 16.17 -49.20 10.93
C PRO A 563 16.70 -50.06 9.77
N GLY A 564 16.81 -49.47 8.57
CA GLY A 564 17.25 -50.18 7.36
C GLY A 564 16.21 -51.08 6.68
N ALA A 565 14.95 -51.08 7.13
CA ALA A 565 13.85 -51.75 6.43
C ALA A 565 13.59 -51.16 5.03
N THR A 566 12.89 -51.90 4.17
CA THR A 566 12.28 -51.32 2.96
C THR A 566 11.15 -50.37 3.34
N ALA A 567 11.10 -49.18 2.71
CA ALA A 567 10.05 -48.21 2.98
C ALA A 567 8.66 -48.68 2.47
N ASP A 568 7.77 -48.99 3.40
CA ASP A 568 6.38 -49.37 3.12
C ASP A 568 5.55 -48.11 2.83
N ARG A 569 5.41 -47.81 1.54
CA ARG A 569 4.71 -46.61 1.03
C ARG A 569 3.20 -46.70 1.23
N VAL A 570 2.63 -45.66 1.82
CA VAL A 570 1.18 -45.42 1.86
C VAL A 570 0.74 -44.87 0.50
N ARG A 571 -0.21 -45.55 -0.13
CA ARG A 571 -0.76 -45.15 -1.43
C ARG A 571 -1.47 -43.80 -1.29
N ASN A 572 -1.26 -42.93 -2.28
CA ASN A 572 -1.88 -41.61 -2.39
C ASN A 572 -1.79 -40.70 -1.14
N MET A 573 -0.67 -40.72 -0.41
CA MET A 573 -0.41 -39.78 0.69
C MET A 573 0.99 -39.16 0.61
N PHE A 574 1.09 -37.87 0.91
CA PHE A 574 2.31 -37.08 0.82
C PHE A 574 2.41 -36.07 1.97
N VAL A 575 3.61 -35.72 2.41
CA VAL A 575 3.86 -34.71 3.44
C VAL A 575 4.66 -33.55 2.83
N ILE A 576 4.17 -32.33 3.04
CA ILE A 576 4.75 -31.07 2.54
C ILE A 576 5.33 -30.31 3.74
N GLY A 577 6.61 -29.96 3.72
CA GLY A 577 7.23 -29.22 4.82
C GLY A 577 8.74 -29.06 4.68
N PRO A 578 9.43 -28.52 5.71
CA PRO A 578 10.86 -28.27 5.67
C PRO A 578 11.70 -29.52 5.40
N GLN A 579 12.83 -29.35 4.72
CA GLN A 579 13.82 -30.39 4.46
C GLN A 579 14.45 -30.90 5.76
N ALA A 580 14.65 -30.01 6.75
CA ALA A 580 14.99 -30.38 8.12
C ALA A 580 13.73 -30.87 8.86
N THR A 581 13.62 -32.18 9.11
CA THR A 581 12.45 -32.81 9.75
C THR A 581 12.20 -32.39 11.21
N ALA A 582 13.22 -31.83 11.88
CA ALA A 582 13.08 -31.20 13.19
C ALA A 582 12.30 -29.87 13.16
N GLN A 583 12.18 -29.24 11.99
CA GLN A 583 11.41 -28.02 11.77
C GLN A 583 9.98 -28.36 11.30
N GLY A 584 9.07 -27.38 11.41
CA GLY A 584 7.68 -27.50 10.99
C GLY A 584 7.08 -26.16 10.59
N PRO A 585 5.78 -26.11 10.28
CA PRO A 585 4.84 -27.24 10.28
C PRO A 585 5.13 -28.31 9.22
N GLN A 586 4.53 -29.49 9.39
CA GLN A 586 4.50 -30.57 8.41
C GLN A 586 3.04 -30.78 7.99
N VAL A 587 2.73 -30.63 6.71
CA VAL A 587 1.36 -30.67 6.17
C VAL A 587 1.13 -31.99 5.44
N LEU A 588 0.32 -32.87 6.02
CA LEU A 588 -0.07 -34.14 5.44
C LEU A 588 -1.20 -33.94 4.42
N CYS A 589 -0.93 -34.23 3.16
CA CYS A 589 -1.89 -34.24 2.05
C CYS A 589 -2.41 -35.66 1.78
N ARG A 590 -3.73 -35.82 1.78
CA ARG A 590 -4.44 -37.11 1.61
C ARG A 590 -5.62 -36.97 0.63
N PRO A 591 -5.38 -36.91 -0.69
CA PRO A 591 -6.45 -36.89 -1.67
C PRO A 591 -7.38 -38.10 -1.52
N GLY A 592 -8.69 -37.84 -1.42
CA GLY A 592 -9.72 -38.84 -1.12
C GLY A 592 -10.12 -38.98 0.35
N ALA A 593 -9.28 -38.55 1.31
CA ALA A 593 -9.66 -38.59 2.73
C ALA A 593 -10.65 -37.46 3.08
N ARG A 594 -11.55 -37.70 4.06
CA ARG A 594 -12.54 -36.73 4.59
C ARG A 594 -11.96 -35.38 5.08
N VAL A 595 -10.63 -35.27 5.25
CA VAL A 595 -9.92 -33.99 5.42
C VAL A 595 -8.62 -34.06 4.61
N LEU A 596 -8.54 -33.24 3.55
CA LEU A 596 -7.50 -33.28 2.52
C LEU A 596 -6.11 -32.86 3.03
N LEU A 597 -6.05 -31.83 3.87
CA LEU A 597 -4.81 -31.29 4.46
C LEU A 597 -4.92 -31.31 5.99
N LEU A 598 -3.90 -31.84 6.66
CA LEU A 598 -3.74 -31.78 8.12
C LEU A 598 -2.36 -31.24 8.48
N GLU A 599 -2.30 -30.33 9.44
CA GLU A 599 -1.05 -29.74 9.94
C GLU A 599 -0.58 -30.41 11.23
N PHE A 600 0.72 -30.68 11.31
CA PHE A 600 1.41 -31.21 12.49
C PHE A 600 2.63 -30.34 12.82
N PRO A 601 2.97 -30.15 14.12
CA PRO A 601 4.04 -29.23 14.51
C PRO A 601 5.45 -29.70 14.13
N SER A 602 5.66 -31.01 13.92
CA SER A 602 6.95 -31.60 13.55
C SER A 602 6.78 -32.99 12.94
N TRP A 603 7.86 -33.56 12.40
CA TRP A 603 7.90 -34.92 11.87
C TRP A 603 7.55 -35.98 12.93
N VAL A 604 8.02 -35.78 14.16
CA VAL A 604 7.68 -36.63 15.32
C VAL A 604 6.20 -36.47 15.70
N GLY A 605 5.66 -35.24 15.66
CA GLY A 605 4.25 -34.98 15.93
C GLY A 605 3.30 -35.69 14.96
N LEU A 606 3.67 -35.78 13.68
CA LEU A 606 2.96 -36.57 12.67
C LEU A 606 2.94 -38.06 13.02
N LEU A 607 4.11 -38.66 13.31
CA LEU A 607 4.20 -40.08 13.72
C LEU A 607 3.38 -40.36 14.99
N THR A 608 3.52 -39.51 16.02
CA THR A 608 2.74 -39.62 17.27
C THR A 608 1.23 -39.52 17.05
N ALA A 609 0.77 -38.78 16.04
CA ALA A 609 -0.64 -38.71 15.69
C ALA A 609 -1.14 -39.96 14.95
N ILE A 610 -0.30 -40.61 14.14
CA ILE A 610 -0.63 -41.89 13.47
C ILE A 610 -0.54 -43.07 14.44
N GLN A 611 0.29 -43.00 15.48
CA GLN A 611 0.37 -43.98 16.58
C GLN A 611 -0.82 -43.93 17.56
N ARG A 612 -1.80 -43.03 17.35
CA ARG A 612 -3.04 -42.94 18.12
C ARG A 612 -4.19 -43.54 17.32
N GLU A 613 -4.91 -44.48 17.93
CA GLU A 613 -6.13 -45.07 17.37
C GLU A 613 -7.15 -43.99 17.00
N GLY A 614 -7.77 -44.14 15.82
CA GLY A 614 -8.78 -43.22 15.32
C GLY A 614 -8.69 -42.98 13.80
N PRO A 615 -9.46 -42.00 13.28
CA PRO A 615 -9.66 -41.81 11.84
C PRO A 615 -8.40 -41.49 11.02
N LEU A 616 -7.33 -40.97 11.66
CA LEU A 616 -6.05 -40.75 10.99
C LEU A 616 -5.30 -42.06 10.79
N GLN A 617 -5.15 -42.86 11.85
CA GLN A 617 -4.47 -44.15 11.80
C GLN A 617 -5.17 -45.11 10.82
N GLN A 618 -6.51 -45.23 10.91
CA GLN A 618 -7.27 -46.07 10.00
C GLN A 618 -7.05 -45.66 8.54
N SER A 619 -7.16 -44.35 8.24
CA SER A 619 -6.92 -43.82 6.89
C SER A 619 -5.50 -44.14 6.37
N VAL A 620 -4.49 -44.22 7.23
CA VAL A 620 -3.11 -44.60 6.86
C VAL A 620 -2.99 -46.11 6.64
N LEU A 621 -3.58 -46.94 7.51
CA LEU A 621 -3.65 -48.40 7.33
C LEU A 621 -4.37 -48.77 6.03
N ASP A 622 -5.49 -48.10 5.73
CA ASP A 622 -6.29 -48.29 4.51
C ASP A 622 -5.47 -48.01 3.24
N GLY A 623 -4.54 -47.04 3.30
CA GLY A 623 -3.62 -46.71 2.21
C GLY A 623 -2.37 -47.61 2.12
N LEU A 624 -2.05 -48.40 3.14
CA LEU A 624 -0.98 -49.40 3.06
C LEU A 624 -1.42 -50.63 2.25
N ASP A 625 -0.44 -51.28 1.64
CA ASP A 625 -0.62 -52.56 0.95
C ASP A 625 -1.15 -53.64 1.92
N SER A 626 -2.04 -54.52 1.46
CA SER A 626 -2.63 -55.57 2.31
C SER A 626 -1.57 -56.57 2.79
N ALA A 627 -0.48 -56.76 2.04
CA ALA A 627 0.67 -57.57 2.46
C ALA A 627 1.56 -56.91 3.53
N ARG A 628 1.32 -55.62 3.84
CA ARG A 628 2.09 -54.83 4.83
C ARG A 628 1.25 -54.35 6.02
N ARG A 629 -0.07 -54.21 5.85
CA ARG A 629 -0.98 -53.71 6.91
C ARG A 629 -0.84 -54.47 8.22
N SER A 630 -0.68 -55.79 8.17
CA SER A 630 -0.51 -56.66 9.33
C SER A 630 0.73 -56.37 10.18
N THR A 631 1.74 -55.70 9.63
CA THR A 631 2.92 -55.21 10.37
C THR A 631 2.61 -53.99 11.24
N TYR A 632 1.55 -53.22 10.94
CA TYR A 632 1.26 -51.92 11.55
C TYR A 632 -0.11 -51.79 12.23
N GLU A 633 -1.07 -52.68 11.94
CA GLU A 633 -2.37 -52.76 12.63
C GLU A 633 -2.25 -53.26 14.08
N ASP A 634 -3.33 -53.17 14.86
CA ASP A 634 -3.44 -53.62 16.27
C ASP A 634 -2.32 -53.15 17.23
N GLY A 635 -1.69 -52.01 16.92
CA GLY A 635 -0.60 -51.40 17.70
C GLY A 635 0.75 -51.37 17.00
N GLY A 636 0.90 -52.03 15.85
CA GLY A 636 2.17 -52.21 15.13
C GLY A 636 2.93 -50.93 14.73
N PHE A 637 2.30 -49.75 14.69
CA PHE A 637 3.05 -48.48 14.57
C PHE A 637 3.97 -48.17 15.78
N LYS A 638 3.79 -48.85 16.92
CA LYS A 638 4.65 -48.75 18.12
C LYS A 638 5.55 -49.98 18.29
N GLU A 639 5.03 -51.17 18.00
CA GLU A 639 5.76 -52.44 18.11
C GLU A 639 5.49 -53.29 16.85
N PRO A 640 6.22 -53.04 15.74
CA PRO A 640 5.91 -53.63 14.43
C PRO A 640 5.85 -55.15 14.43
N HIS A 641 4.80 -55.75 13.85
CA HIS A 641 4.63 -57.20 13.81
C HIS A 641 5.56 -57.85 12.76
N LEU A 642 6.84 -57.99 13.12
CA LEU A 642 7.88 -58.56 12.27
C LEU A 642 7.80 -60.09 12.24
N THR A 643 7.58 -60.65 11.04
CA THR A 643 7.49 -62.11 10.84
C THR A 643 8.85 -62.79 11.07
N ARG A 644 9.00 -63.50 12.20
CA ARG A 644 10.22 -64.26 12.53
C ARG A 644 10.45 -65.43 11.56
N VAL A 645 11.34 -65.25 10.57
CA VAL A 645 11.81 -66.30 9.67
C VAL A 645 12.86 -67.16 10.39
N THR A 646 12.58 -68.45 10.56
CA THR A 646 13.32 -69.36 11.45
C THR A 646 14.69 -69.84 10.95
N ASN A 647 15.15 -69.39 9.77
CA ASN A 647 16.34 -69.88 9.07
C ASN A 647 17.25 -68.74 8.55
N SER A 648 17.47 -67.68 9.33
CA SER A 648 18.33 -66.56 8.94
C SER A 648 18.93 -65.84 10.15
N ASP A 649 20.18 -65.36 10.04
CA ASP A 649 21.00 -64.79 11.13
C ASP A 649 20.53 -63.42 11.69
N TRP A 650 19.25 -63.09 11.53
CA TRP A 650 18.65 -61.85 12.04
C TRP A 650 18.21 -62.02 13.50
N ASN A 651 19.01 -61.52 14.44
CA ASN A 651 18.58 -61.30 15.82
C ASN A 651 17.54 -60.17 15.88
N ILE A 652 16.28 -60.49 15.57
CA ILE A 652 15.13 -59.61 15.81
C ILE A 652 14.86 -59.57 17.32
N PRO A 653 14.95 -58.39 17.98
CA PRO A 653 14.69 -58.28 19.43
C PRO A 653 13.31 -58.82 19.83
N ASP A 654 13.13 -59.17 21.11
CA ASP A 654 11.81 -59.59 21.63
C ASP A 654 10.81 -58.42 21.76
N THR A 655 11.28 -57.18 21.65
CA THR A 655 10.44 -55.99 21.46
C THR A 655 11.06 -55.15 20.34
N PRO A 656 10.43 -55.02 19.16
CA PRO A 656 10.99 -54.28 18.03
C PRO A 656 10.94 -52.76 18.29
N GLU A 657 11.84 -52.02 17.65
CA GLU A 657 11.81 -50.54 17.73
C GLU A 657 10.56 -49.98 17.02
N PRO A 658 10.00 -48.85 17.49
CA PRO A 658 8.83 -48.24 16.85
C PRO A 658 9.06 -47.86 15.38
N ALA A 659 8.01 -48.03 14.56
CA ALA A 659 8.08 -47.72 13.13
C ALA A 659 8.47 -46.26 12.88
N ALA A 660 9.52 -46.05 12.10
CA ALA A 660 9.98 -44.72 11.71
C ALA A 660 9.31 -44.24 10.40
N LEU A 661 9.16 -42.93 10.22
CA LEU A 661 8.72 -42.33 8.96
C LEU A 661 9.91 -42.10 8.03
N ASP A 662 9.82 -42.57 6.78
CA ASP A 662 10.83 -42.30 5.75
C ASP A 662 10.96 -40.79 5.46
N THR A 663 12.20 -40.31 5.40
CA THR A 663 12.51 -38.88 5.24
C THR A 663 12.82 -38.48 3.79
N THR A 664 12.85 -39.44 2.87
CA THR A 664 13.27 -39.29 1.47
C THR A 664 12.40 -38.27 0.70
N PRO A 665 12.99 -37.18 0.18
CA PRO A 665 12.27 -36.22 -0.65
C PRO A 665 11.82 -36.82 -2.00
N LEU A 666 10.65 -36.41 -2.46
CA LEU A 666 10.14 -36.72 -3.79
C LEU A 666 11.08 -36.16 -4.87
N SER A 667 11.47 -37.02 -5.82
CA SER A 667 12.25 -36.63 -6.99
C SER A 667 11.33 -36.42 -8.19
N GLY A 668 11.10 -35.16 -8.59
CA GLY A 668 10.30 -34.80 -9.76
C GLY A 668 9.19 -33.78 -9.46
N SER A 669 8.14 -33.80 -10.28
CA SER A 669 6.91 -33.00 -10.09
C SER A 669 6.04 -33.61 -9.00
N PHE A 670 5.51 -32.77 -8.11
CA PHE A 670 4.49 -33.17 -7.16
C PHE A 670 3.16 -33.48 -7.85
N CYS A 671 2.74 -32.65 -8.81
CA CYS A 671 1.51 -32.87 -9.57
C CYS A 671 1.50 -34.24 -10.29
N ALA A 672 2.59 -34.59 -10.98
CA ALA A 672 2.71 -35.87 -11.69
C ALA A 672 2.78 -37.08 -10.72
N ALA A 673 3.49 -36.96 -9.59
CA ALA A 673 3.54 -38.00 -8.57
C ALA A 673 2.18 -38.22 -7.88
N LEU A 674 1.42 -37.14 -7.65
CA LEU A 674 0.07 -37.20 -7.09
C LEU A 674 -0.91 -37.81 -8.11
N PHE A 675 -0.81 -37.45 -9.39
CA PHE A 675 -1.59 -38.07 -10.47
C PHE A 675 -1.35 -39.58 -10.54
N ALA A 676 -0.08 -40.02 -10.59
CA ALA A 676 0.27 -41.43 -10.62
C ALA A 676 -0.28 -42.19 -9.41
N ALA A 677 -0.10 -41.65 -8.20
CA ALA A 677 -0.62 -42.25 -6.97
C ALA A 677 -2.17 -42.26 -6.90
N SER A 678 -2.83 -41.27 -7.52
CA SER A 678 -4.28 -41.20 -7.64
C SER A 678 -4.83 -42.25 -8.62
N VAL A 679 -4.13 -42.48 -9.74
CA VAL A 679 -4.45 -43.53 -10.72
C VAL A 679 -4.22 -44.93 -10.12
N GLU A 680 -3.11 -45.13 -9.41
CA GLU A 680 -2.83 -46.35 -8.63
C GLU A 680 -3.94 -46.64 -7.62
N ALA A 681 -4.37 -45.63 -6.85
CA ALA A 681 -5.45 -45.77 -5.88
C ALA A 681 -6.82 -46.04 -6.51
N LEU A 682 -7.17 -45.36 -7.61
CA LEU A 682 -8.41 -45.59 -8.37
C LEU A 682 -8.49 -47.02 -8.93
N ILE A 683 -7.39 -47.53 -9.50
CA ILE A 683 -7.35 -48.90 -10.04
C ILE A 683 -7.42 -49.93 -8.91
N ALA A 684 -6.64 -49.75 -7.84
CA ALA A 684 -6.69 -50.63 -6.67
C ALA A 684 -8.06 -50.61 -5.96
N GLN A 685 -8.77 -49.47 -5.97
CA GLN A 685 -10.12 -49.38 -5.44
C GLN A 685 -11.10 -50.19 -6.29
N ALA A 686 -11.05 -50.05 -7.62
CA ALA A 686 -11.89 -50.82 -8.52
C ALA A 686 -11.63 -52.34 -8.47
N GLU A 687 -10.41 -52.75 -8.08
CA GLU A 687 -10.06 -54.15 -7.76
C GLU A 687 -10.59 -54.59 -6.37
N ALA A 688 -10.53 -53.72 -5.36
CA ALA A 688 -11.05 -54.03 -4.02
C ALA A 688 -12.59 -54.16 -4.01
N ASP A 689 -13.28 -53.28 -4.75
CA ASP A 689 -14.74 -53.30 -4.91
C ASP A 689 -15.25 -54.55 -5.65
N SER A 690 -14.38 -55.30 -6.33
CA SER A 690 -14.79 -56.48 -7.11
C SER A 690 -14.59 -57.83 -6.41
N VAL A 691 -13.81 -57.90 -5.32
CA VAL A 691 -13.39 -59.17 -4.71
C VAL A 691 -13.72 -59.27 -3.21
N SER A 692 -14.86 -59.93 -2.93
CA SER A 692 -15.23 -60.68 -1.69
C SER A 692 -15.88 -59.95 -0.49
N ASN A 693 -16.98 -60.55 0.00
CA ASN A 693 -17.23 -60.92 1.41
C ASN A 693 -16.86 -59.91 2.53
N ALA A 694 -17.32 -58.66 2.46
CA ALA A 694 -17.63 -57.89 3.68
C ALA A 694 -18.54 -56.69 3.39
N GLU A 695 -19.79 -56.75 3.85
CA GLU A 695 -20.72 -55.62 3.79
C GLU A 695 -20.18 -54.40 4.56
N ASP A 696 -19.37 -54.63 5.61
CA ASP A 696 -18.65 -53.57 6.33
C ASP A 696 -17.45 -52.97 5.57
N ARG A 697 -16.84 -53.64 4.59
CA ARG A 697 -15.76 -53.02 3.78
C ARG A 697 -16.36 -52.06 2.76
N TRP A 698 -17.46 -52.48 2.12
CA TRP A 698 -18.21 -51.70 1.15
C TRP A 698 -18.59 -50.31 1.68
N ASN A 699 -19.23 -50.25 2.85
CA ASN A 699 -19.67 -49.00 3.46
C ASN A 699 -18.53 -48.09 3.98
N ARG A 700 -17.29 -48.58 4.08
CA ARG A 700 -16.14 -47.80 4.58
C ARG A 700 -15.25 -47.25 3.46
N PHE A 701 -15.16 -47.92 2.31
CA PHE A 701 -14.25 -47.53 1.23
C PHE A 701 -14.90 -46.70 0.10
N VAL A 702 -16.21 -46.83 -0.11
CA VAL A 702 -16.96 -46.05 -1.13
C VAL A 702 -16.85 -44.52 -0.90
N ASP A 703 -16.69 -44.08 0.36
CA ASP A 703 -16.40 -42.68 0.70
C ASP A 703 -15.06 -42.16 0.15
N LEU A 704 -14.03 -43.01 0.12
CA LEU A 704 -12.62 -42.59 0.01
C LEU A 704 -12.15 -42.43 -1.44
N GLY A 705 -12.50 -43.37 -2.32
CA GLY A 705 -12.18 -43.25 -3.74
C GLY A 705 -12.92 -42.08 -4.40
N TRP A 706 -14.23 -42.00 -4.18
CA TRP A 706 -15.11 -41.04 -4.84
C TRP A 706 -14.89 -39.59 -4.42
N ALA A 707 -14.44 -39.35 -3.18
CA ALA A 707 -14.11 -38.00 -2.72
C ALA A 707 -13.03 -37.34 -3.60
N LEU A 708 -12.07 -38.10 -4.13
CA LEU A 708 -11.04 -37.56 -5.01
C LEU A 708 -11.59 -37.12 -6.38
N PHE A 709 -12.54 -37.87 -6.95
CA PHE A 709 -13.05 -37.58 -8.29
C PHE A 709 -13.93 -36.33 -8.30
N GLY A 710 -14.73 -36.12 -7.25
CA GLY A 710 -15.48 -34.87 -7.10
C GLY A 710 -14.59 -33.65 -6.79
N LEU A 711 -13.45 -33.82 -6.10
CA LEU A 711 -12.52 -32.71 -5.81
C LEU A 711 -11.93 -32.08 -7.09
N LEU A 712 -11.81 -32.86 -8.17
CA LEU A 712 -11.32 -32.38 -9.48
C LEU A 712 -12.42 -32.25 -10.54
N GLN A 713 -13.69 -32.43 -10.17
CA GLN A 713 -14.86 -32.17 -11.02
C GLN A 713 -15.78 -31.14 -10.34
N PRO A 714 -15.55 -29.82 -10.51
CA PRO A 714 -16.17 -28.73 -9.71
C PRO A 714 -17.69 -28.53 -9.87
N LEU A 715 -18.41 -29.51 -10.41
CA LEU A 715 -19.71 -29.34 -11.07
C LEU A 715 -20.73 -30.46 -10.78
N LEU A 716 -20.33 -31.48 -10.00
CA LEU A 716 -21.20 -32.57 -9.54
C LEU A 716 -21.77 -32.26 -8.14
N PRO A 717 -23.10 -32.25 -7.96
CA PRO A 717 -23.70 -32.31 -6.63
C PRO A 717 -23.49 -33.71 -6.04
N GLY A 718 -22.79 -33.81 -4.91
CA GLY A 718 -22.37 -35.09 -4.34
C GLY A 718 -21.86 -34.97 -2.89
N PRO A 719 -21.24 -36.03 -2.33
CA PRO A 719 -20.89 -36.12 -0.90
C PRO A 719 -19.79 -35.16 -0.41
N LEU A 720 -19.31 -34.24 -1.27
CA LEU A 720 -18.29 -33.23 -0.95
C LEU A 720 -18.86 -31.91 -0.42
N ALA A 721 -20.13 -31.87 0.00
CA ALA A 721 -20.78 -30.67 0.55
C ALA A 721 -20.13 -30.10 1.84
N GLY A 722 -19.07 -30.73 2.37
CA GLY A 722 -18.22 -30.22 3.45
C GLY A 722 -16.83 -29.71 3.03
N PHE A 723 -16.50 -29.71 1.74
CA PHE A 723 -15.18 -29.28 1.22
C PHE A 723 -15.22 -27.88 0.60
N GLY A 724 -15.08 -26.87 1.46
CA GLY A 724 -14.82 -25.50 1.02
C GLY A 724 -16.06 -24.69 0.65
N TRP A 725 -15.89 -23.37 0.68
CA TRP A 725 -16.93 -22.38 0.37
C TRP A 725 -17.21 -22.34 -1.13
N LEU A 726 -16.22 -22.67 -1.96
CA LEU A 726 -16.44 -22.82 -3.40
C LEU A 726 -17.52 -23.88 -3.71
N VAL A 727 -17.46 -25.07 -3.12
CA VAL A 727 -18.42 -26.17 -3.43
C VAL A 727 -19.84 -25.80 -3.00
N GLN A 728 -20.01 -25.06 -1.91
CA GLN A 728 -21.30 -24.52 -1.48
C GLN A 728 -21.84 -23.44 -2.46
N LEU A 729 -20.96 -22.65 -3.07
CA LEU A 729 -21.31 -21.63 -4.06
C LEU A 729 -21.63 -22.22 -5.45
N LEU A 730 -20.85 -23.20 -5.91
CA LEU A 730 -20.84 -23.68 -7.30
C LEU A 730 -22.22 -24.08 -7.85
N SER A 731 -23.10 -24.65 -7.01
CA SER A 731 -24.48 -24.99 -7.38
C SER A 731 -25.34 -23.75 -7.65
N SER A 732 -25.28 -22.75 -6.77
CA SER A 732 -25.97 -21.46 -6.91
C SER A 732 -25.44 -20.65 -8.10
N LEU A 733 -24.12 -20.63 -8.30
CA LEU A 733 -23.48 -19.98 -9.44
C LEU A 733 -23.90 -20.62 -10.77
N LYS A 734 -24.01 -21.96 -10.81
CA LYS A 734 -24.46 -22.68 -12.02
C LYS A 734 -25.90 -22.34 -12.42
N ALA A 735 -26.75 -21.97 -11.45
CA ALA A 735 -28.12 -21.50 -11.72
C ALA A 735 -28.17 -20.04 -12.25
N LEU A 736 -27.07 -19.28 -12.16
CA LEU A 736 -26.93 -17.93 -12.73
C LEU A 736 -26.31 -17.92 -14.13
N ALA A 737 -25.85 -19.07 -14.64
CA ALA A 737 -25.41 -19.24 -16.02
C ALA A 737 -26.61 -19.67 -16.90
N ASP A 738 -26.71 -19.15 -18.12
CA ASP A 738 -27.79 -19.48 -19.05
C ASP A 738 -27.72 -20.97 -19.48
N PRO A 739 -28.71 -21.82 -19.11
CA PRO A 739 -28.72 -23.23 -19.47
C PRO A 739 -29.03 -23.49 -20.96
N HIS A 740 -29.42 -22.47 -21.72
CA HIS A 740 -29.71 -22.55 -23.15
C HIS A 740 -28.62 -21.91 -24.02
N ALA A 741 -27.56 -21.37 -23.43
CA ALA A 741 -26.42 -20.83 -24.16
C ALA A 741 -25.73 -21.91 -25.03
N SER A 742 -25.33 -21.56 -26.26
CA SER A 742 -24.64 -22.47 -27.18
C SER A 742 -23.33 -23.05 -26.63
N HIS A 743 -22.73 -22.38 -25.64
CA HIS A 743 -21.53 -22.81 -24.93
C HIS A 743 -21.70 -22.65 -23.41
N PRO A 744 -22.40 -23.57 -22.72
CA PRO A 744 -22.73 -23.43 -21.30
C PRO A 744 -21.50 -23.28 -20.39
N TRP A 745 -20.37 -23.88 -20.77
CA TRP A 745 -19.12 -23.76 -20.02
C TRP A 745 -18.44 -22.40 -20.11
N VAL A 746 -18.69 -21.64 -21.18
CA VAL A 746 -18.25 -20.24 -21.28
C VAL A 746 -19.12 -19.40 -20.33
N ALA A 747 -20.45 -19.51 -20.45
CA ALA A 747 -21.39 -18.81 -19.57
C ALA A 747 -21.20 -19.13 -18.07
N PHE A 748 -20.72 -20.34 -17.73
CA PHE A 748 -20.38 -20.69 -16.36
C PHE A 748 -19.04 -20.11 -15.89
N ALA A 749 -17.99 -20.15 -16.73
CA ALA A 749 -16.73 -19.47 -16.44
C ALA A 749 -16.96 -17.97 -16.22
N ASP A 750 -17.84 -17.36 -17.02
CA ASP A 750 -18.25 -15.96 -16.92
C ASP A 750 -18.90 -15.65 -15.54
N VAL A 751 -19.76 -16.52 -15.00
CA VAL A 751 -20.27 -16.36 -13.61
C VAL A 751 -19.15 -16.41 -12.57
N LEU A 752 -18.17 -17.32 -12.70
CA LEU A 752 -16.99 -17.36 -11.82
C LEU A 752 -16.14 -16.08 -11.94
N LEU A 753 -16.04 -15.50 -13.13
CA LEU A 753 -15.25 -14.29 -13.39
C LEU A 753 -15.90 -13.04 -12.79
N ASN A 754 -17.23 -12.92 -12.90
CA ASN A 754 -18.00 -11.94 -12.14
C ASN A 754 -17.80 -12.11 -10.62
N LEU A 755 -17.80 -13.36 -10.12
CA LEU A 755 -17.56 -13.62 -8.70
C LEU A 755 -16.13 -13.23 -8.26
N ALA A 756 -15.11 -13.47 -9.10
CA ALA A 756 -13.75 -13.03 -8.83
C ALA A 756 -13.66 -11.49 -8.71
N VAL A 757 -14.38 -10.76 -9.57
CA VAL A 757 -14.52 -9.29 -9.47
C VAL A 757 -15.19 -8.91 -8.14
N VAL A 758 -16.31 -9.54 -7.75
CA VAL A 758 -16.95 -9.29 -6.44
C VAL A 758 -15.99 -9.56 -5.28
N LEU A 759 -15.26 -10.67 -5.29
CA LEU A 759 -14.31 -11.02 -4.23
C LEU A 759 -13.20 -9.96 -4.06
N VAL A 760 -12.59 -9.51 -5.15
CA VAL A 760 -11.52 -8.49 -5.14
C VAL A 760 -12.05 -7.13 -4.65
N TYR A 761 -13.33 -6.81 -4.89
CA TYR A 761 -13.88 -5.46 -4.67
C TYR A 761 -15.05 -5.38 -3.67
N HIS A 762 -15.35 -6.45 -2.94
CA HIS A 762 -16.51 -6.56 -2.03
C HIS A 762 -16.61 -5.37 -1.06
N ARG A 763 -17.59 -4.50 -1.33
CA ARG A 763 -17.99 -3.36 -0.51
C ARG A 763 -18.81 -3.88 0.67
N ARG A 764 -18.32 -3.67 1.89
CA ARG A 764 -19.20 -3.80 3.07
C ARG A 764 -20.13 -2.59 3.10
N PRO A 765 -21.47 -2.77 3.13
CA PRO A 765 -22.36 -1.68 3.51
C PRO A 765 -22.15 -1.39 5.00
N LEU A 766 -21.71 -0.18 5.36
CA LEU A 766 -21.57 0.20 6.77
C LEU A 766 -22.97 0.42 7.36
N ILE A 767 -23.39 -0.47 8.26
CA ILE A 767 -24.78 -0.52 8.74
C ILE A 767 -25.06 0.64 9.70
N GLY A 768 -25.80 1.63 9.22
CA GLY A 768 -26.48 2.67 10.01
C GLY A 768 -27.90 2.89 9.47
N GLN A 769 -28.91 2.85 10.35
CA GLN A 769 -30.32 2.76 9.95
C GLN A 769 -30.79 3.94 9.07
N ALA A 770 -31.15 3.67 7.81
CA ALA A 770 -31.71 4.66 6.89
C ALA A 770 -33.22 4.87 7.12
N GLY A 771 -33.58 5.70 8.10
CA GLY A 771 -34.96 6.07 8.42
C GLY A 771 -35.43 7.37 7.73
N ALA A 772 -36.71 7.39 7.36
CA ALA A 772 -37.51 8.54 6.88
C ALA A 772 -37.18 9.13 5.49
N VAL A 773 -38.25 9.34 4.70
CA VAL A 773 -38.23 10.06 3.41
C VAL A 773 -38.29 11.57 3.68
N GLY A 774 -37.38 12.34 3.08
CA GLY A 774 -37.42 13.81 3.03
C GLY A 774 -37.76 14.34 1.62
N PRO A 775 -38.37 15.53 1.50
CA PRO A 775 -38.79 16.08 0.20
C PRO A 775 -37.62 16.55 -0.66
N ARG A 776 -37.76 16.41 -1.99
CA ARG A 776 -36.81 16.91 -3.00
C ARG A 776 -36.78 18.45 -3.05
N PRO A 777 -35.62 19.11 -2.94
CA PRO A 777 -35.44 20.48 -3.39
C PRO A 777 -35.33 20.55 -4.93
N VAL A 778 -35.66 21.70 -5.53
CA VAL A 778 -35.50 21.95 -6.97
C VAL A 778 -34.08 22.47 -7.22
N LEU A 779 -33.29 21.73 -8.02
CA LEU A 779 -31.86 21.97 -8.25
C LEU A 779 -31.44 21.52 -9.70
N SER A 780 -30.22 21.72 -10.26
CA SER A 780 -29.55 22.99 -10.64
C SER A 780 -28.02 22.78 -11.03
N ASN A 781 -27.46 23.34 -12.13
CA ASN A 781 -26.05 23.18 -12.68
C ASN A 781 -25.07 24.38 -12.60
N ALA A 782 -23.76 24.05 -12.53
CA ALA A 782 -22.72 24.76 -13.30
C ALA A 782 -21.75 23.79 -14.02
N VAL A 783 -21.28 24.15 -15.22
CA VAL A 783 -20.22 23.41 -15.96
C VAL A 783 -18.85 23.97 -15.58
N ILE A 784 -17.88 23.11 -15.24
CA ILE A 784 -16.62 23.56 -14.64
C ILE A 784 -15.41 22.96 -15.39
N LYS A 785 -14.46 23.83 -15.76
CA LYS A 785 -13.20 23.44 -16.45
C LYS A 785 -12.10 22.95 -15.48
N GLU A 786 -12.30 23.14 -14.19
CA GLU A 786 -11.40 22.76 -13.09
C GLU A 786 -12.26 22.19 -11.95
N PRO A 787 -11.76 21.24 -11.13
CA PRO A 787 -12.52 20.69 -10.00
C PRO A 787 -12.82 21.76 -8.94
N ALA A 788 -13.96 21.63 -8.26
CA ALA A 788 -14.60 22.76 -7.56
C ALA A 788 -14.03 23.05 -6.16
N VAL A 789 -12.96 23.85 -6.11
CA VAL A 789 -12.65 24.84 -5.05
C VAL A 789 -12.33 24.34 -3.62
N SER A 790 -12.77 23.16 -3.18
CA SER A 790 -12.47 22.66 -1.81
C SER A 790 -11.08 22.01 -1.73
N ALA A 791 -10.95 20.71 -2.07
CA ALA A 791 -9.64 20.03 -2.11
C ALA A 791 -8.84 20.29 -3.40
N ALA A 792 -9.46 20.91 -4.41
CA ALA A 792 -8.77 21.35 -5.63
C ALA A 792 -7.63 22.35 -5.38
N ASN A 793 -7.60 23.00 -4.20
CA ASN A 793 -6.50 23.84 -3.75
C ASN A 793 -5.33 23.05 -3.13
N GLN A 794 -5.56 21.82 -2.64
CA GLN A 794 -4.51 20.94 -2.11
C GLN A 794 -3.74 20.24 -3.24
N LEU A 795 -4.42 19.48 -4.11
CA LEU A 795 -3.74 18.67 -5.12
C LEU A 795 -3.45 19.48 -6.40
N VAL A 796 -2.19 19.85 -6.62
CA VAL A 796 -1.73 20.34 -7.92
C VAL A 796 -1.52 19.15 -8.86
N PHE A 797 -2.44 19.01 -9.81
CA PHE A 797 -2.38 18.07 -10.93
C PHE A 797 -2.25 18.78 -12.30
N ALA A 798 -2.45 20.11 -12.34
CA ALA A 798 -2.12 20.89 -13.52
C ALA A 798 -0.62 20.75 -13.80
N TRP A 799 -0.24 20.47 -15.05
CA TRP A 799 1.13 20.17 -15.48
C TRP A 799 1.68 18.80 -15.03
N THR A 800 0.87 17.93 -14.44
CA THR A 800 1.28 16.57 -14.06
C THR A 800 1.28 15.63 -15.26
N ARG A 801 2.45 15.16 -15.66
CA ARG A 801 2.65 14.04 -16.62
C ARG A 801 3.96 13.26 -16.32
N PRO A 802 4.02 12.45 -15.24
CA PRO A 802 5.13 11.53 -15.03
C PRO A 802 5.24 10.57 -16.22
N GLY A 803 6.44 10.32 -16.74
CA GLY A 803 6.68 9.36 -17.84
C GLY A 803 6.18 9.73 -19.25
N ARG A 804 5.28 10.72 -19.42
CA ARG A 804 4.72 11.13 -20.72
C ARG A 804 5.18 12.53 -21.14
N GLN A 805 5.21 12.85 -22.44
CA GLN A 805 5.46 14.24 -22.90
C GLN A 805 4.24 15.14 -22.65
N PHE A 806 4.42 16.47 -22.66
CA PHE A 806 3.32 17.44 -22.60
C PHE A 806 2.55 17.49 -23.93
N THR A 807 1.24 17.75 -23.88
CA THR A 807 0.46 17.97 -25.11
C THR A 807 0.73 19.36 -25.68
N ALA A 808 0.42 19.58 -26.96
CA ALA A 808 0.56 20.89 -27.59
C ALA A 808 -0.18 21.99 -26.81
N SER A 809 -1.35 21.66 -26.26
CA SER A 809 -2.19 22.50 -25.39
C SER A 809 -1.50 22.93 -24.09
N GLU A 810 -0.59 22.11 -23.57
CA GLU A 810 0.24 22.43 -22.40
C GLU A 810 1.46 23.24 -22.80
N LEU A 811 2.19 22.84 -23.86
CA LEU A 811 3.34 23.60 -24.36
C LEU A 811 2.97 25.03 -24.74
N VAL A 812 1.84 25.24 -25.43
CA VAL A 812 1.31 26.57 -25.78
C VAL A 812 0.87 27.40 -24.55
N ARG A 813 0.56 26.76 -23.42
CA ARG A 813 0.35 27.46 -22.14
C ARG A 813 1.68 27.77 -21.44
N LEU A 814 2.67 26.87 -21.50
CA LEU A 814 3.99 27.04 -20.88
C LEU A 814 4.78 28.17 -21.53
N GLU A 815 4.68 28.30 -22.86
CA GLU A 815 5.36 29.33 -23.64
C GLU A 815 5.01 30.76 -23.18
N LYS A 816 3.83 30.95 -22.58
CA LYS A 816 3.36 32.23 -22.03
C LYS A 816 4.08 32.65 -20.73
N PHE A 817 4.89 31.76 -20.14
CA PHE A 817 5.74 32.02 -18.97
C PHE A 817 7.24 32.15 -19.32
N LYS A 818 7.64 31.88 -20.57
CA LYS A 818 9.04 32.01 -21.00
C LYS A 818 9.43 33.48 -21.13
N LEU A 819 10.61 33.82 -20.63
CA LEU A 819 11.19 35.16 -20.74
C LEU A 819 12.12 35.24 -21.95
N SER A 820 11.96 36.30 -22.76
CA SER A 820 12.83 36.61 -23.90
C SER A 820 14.17 37.19 -23.43
N LEU A 821 14.99 36.35 -22.79
CA LEU A 821 16.32 36.71 -22.25
C LEU A 821 17.41 35.88 -22.93
N SER A 822 18.40 36.56 -23.52
CA SER A 822 19.60 35.94 -24.11
C SER A 822 20.70 35.65 -23.09
N GLU A 823 20.69 36.33 -21.95
CA GLU A 823 21.72 36.26 -20.90
C GLU A 823 21.09 35.98 -19.52
N ALA A 824 21.93 35.61 -18.54
CA ALA A 824 21.48 35.23 -17.22
C ALA A 824 20.97 36.43 -16.39
N PRO A 825 19.73 36.40 -15.85
CA PRO A 825 19.15 37.50 -15.09
C PRO A 825 19.69 37.59 -13.65
N GLY A 826 20.89 38.16 -13.50
CA GLY A 826 21.52 38.47 -12.21
C GLY A 826 22.48 37.39 -11.71
N THR A 827 22.63 37.29 -10.39
CA THR A 827 23.67 36.45 -9.76
C THR A 827 23.15 35.06 -9.44
N LEU A 828 23.92 34.02 -9.78
CA LEU A 828 23.64 32.63 -9.42
C LEU A 828 23.74 32.41 -7.89
N LEU A 829 22.84 31.60 -7.34
CA LEU A 829 22.96 31.04 -5.99
C LEU A 829 23.69 29.70 -6.05
N GLU A 830 24.92 29.66 -5.53
CA GLU A 830 25.81 28.49 -5.63
C GLU A 830 25.62 27.47 -4.50
N SER A 831 24.94 27.86 -3.41
CA SER A 831 24.80 27.06 -2.18
C SER A 831 23.44 27.26 -1.50
N GLY A 832 23.16 26.43 -0.48
CA GLY A 832 21.90 26.45 0.27
C GLY A 832 20.72 25.79 -0.45
N ASP A 833 19.54 25.87 0.18
CA ASP A 833 18.29 25.26 -0.34
C ASP A 833 17.95 25.74 -1.77
N TRP A 834 18.26 27.00 -2.09
CA TRP A 834 17.92 27.67 -3.34
C TRP A 834 19.01 27.62 -4.42
N LYS A 835 20.02 26.74 -4.25
CA LYS A 835 21.09 26.52 -5.23
C LYS A 835 20.51 26.32 -6.64
N GLY A 836 21.12 26.94 -7.64
CA GLY A 836 20.73 26.87 -9.05
C GLY A 836 19.74 27.95 -9.50
N LEU A 837 19.14 28.71 -8.57
CA LEU A 837 18.35 29.90 -8.93
C LEU A 837 19.25 31.11 -9.14
N TYR A 838 18.80 32.03 -10.00
CA TYR A 838 19.42 33.35 -10.21
C TYR A 838 18.60 34.42 -9.48
N ARG A 839 19.28 35.41 -8.91
CA ARG A 839 18.65 36.53 -8.18
C ARG A 839 19.07 37.87 -8.77
N ARG A 840 18.08 38.70 -9.08
CA ARG A 840 18.23 40.13 -9.37
C ARG A 840 17.30 40.89 -8.42
N ASP A 841 17.88 41.73 -7.55
CA ASP A 841 17.16 42.43 -6.48
C ASP A 841 16.35 41.47 -5.58
N LYS A 842 15.02 41.63 -5.53
CA LYS A 842 14.07 40.76 -4.82
C LYS A 842 13.51 39.63 -5.70
N LEU A 843 13.93 39.56 -6.97
CA LEU A 843 13.34 38.71 -8.00
C LEU A 843 14.20 37.47 -8.26
N PHE A 844 13.55 36.32 -8.33
CA PHE A 844 14.17 35.02 -8.54
C PHE A 844 13.82 34.47 -9.93
N TYR A 845 14.80 33.82 -10.56
CA TYR A 845 14.70 33.26 -11.90
C TYR A 845 15.30 31.86 -11.93
N ALA A 846 14.76 30.99 -12.78
CA ALA A 846 15.33 29.68 -13.07
C ALA A 846 15.60 29.57 -14.57
N ARG A 847 16.73 28.96 -14.94
CA ARG A 847 16.86 28.34 -16.26
C ARG A 847 16.29 26.93 -16.16
N VAL A 848 15.39 26.60 -17.08
CA VAL A 848 14.81 25.26 -17.21
C VAL A 848 14.91 24.91 -18.70
N ASP A 849 15.63 23.83 -18.99
CA ASP A 849 16.13 23.52 -20.33
C ASP A 849 16.89 24.74 -20.91
N ASP A 850 16.52 25.21 -22.11
CA ASP A 850 17.10 26.40 -22.75
C ASP A 850 16.26 27.68 -22.56
N ALA A 851 15.27 27.68 -21.66
CA ALA A 851 14.40 28.82 -21.41
C ALA A 851 14.58 29.42 -20.00
N TRP A 852 14.43 30.74 -19.92
CA TRP A 852 14.38 31.46 -18.65
C TRP A 852 12.94 31.62 -18.17
N PHE A 853 12.70 31.32 -16.90
CA PHE A 853 11.40 31.47 -16.25
C PHE A 853 11.51 32.37 -15.03
N ARG A 854 10.48 33.18 -14.82
CA ARG A 854 10.26 33.91 -13.58
C ARG A 854 9.73 32.94 -12.52
N VAL A 855 10.31 32.94 -11.32
CA VAL A 855 9.90 32.01 -10.26
C VAL A 855 9.61 32.69 -8.92
N SER A 856 8.85 31.99 -8.09
CA SER A 856 8.64 32.30 -6.67
C SER A 856 9.11 31.14 -5.78
N ARG A 857 9.54 31.48 -4.57
CA ARG A 857 9.91 30.51 -3.51
C ARG A 857 8.73 30.37 -2.54
N LYS A 858 8.37 29.15 -2.20
CA LYS A 858 7.35 28.78 -1.20
C LYS A 858 7.92 27.70 -0.27
N LEU A 859 7.27 27.44 0.86
CA LEU A 859 7.68 26.38 1.78
C LEU A 859 7.71 24.99 1.10
N ASP A 860 6.80 24.74 0.14
CA ASP A 860 6.73 23.48 -0.63
C ASP A 860 7.82 23.34 -1.71
N GLY A 861 8.53 24.43 -2.07
CA GLY A 861 9.54 24.45 -3.14
C GLY A 861 9.48 25.69 -4.03
N VAL A 862 9.81 25.53 -5.32
CA VAL A 862 9.87 26.62 -6.31
C VAL A 862 8.78 26.43 -7.36
N VAL A 863 8.10 27.52 -7.75
CA VAL A 863 7.04 27.51 -8.77
C VAL A 863 7.26 28.61 -9.80
N ILE A 864 6.98 28.32 -11.08
CA ILE A 864 6.96 29.30 -12.16
C ILE A 864 5.80 30.28 -11.93
N ILE A 865 6.00 31.56 -12.21
CA ILE A 865 4.98 32.61 -12.16
C ILE A 865 5.00 33.47 -13.43
N ASP A 866 3.87 34.08 -13.75
CA ASP A 866 3.77 35.12 -14.77
C ASP A 866 4.49 36.40 -14.27
N ASP A 867 5.36 37.00 -15.10
CA ASP A 867 6.19 38.14 -14.68
C ASP A 867 5.38 39.44 -14.50
N LEU A 868 4.24 39.55 -15.22
CA LEU A 868 3.31 40.67 -15.10
C LEU A 868 2.20 40.37 -14.07
N HIS A 869 1.81 39.11 -13.90
CA HIS A 869 0.71 38.69 -13.03
C HIS A 869 1.11 37.59 -12.01
N PRO A 870 1.98 37.84 -11.01
CA PRO A 870 2.56 36.81 -10.14
C PRO A 870 1.60 35.86 -9.41
N ALA A 871 0.31 36.18 -9.30
CA ALA A 871 -0.71 35.25 -8.79
C ALA A 871 -0.94 34.05 -9.72
N ARG A 872 -0.78 34.25 -11.04
CA ARG A 872 -0.86 33.22 -12.08
C ARG A 872 0.41 32.36 -12.04
N GLN A 873 0.24 31.12 -11.59
CA GLN A 873 1.32 30.15 -11.46
C GLN A 873 1.37 29.21 -12.68
N GLY A 874 2.59 28.85 -13.08
CA GLY A 874 2.89 27.80 -14.05
C GLY A 874 3.21 26.48 -13.35
N PRO A 875 4.00 25.59 -13.98
CA PRO A 875 4.50 24.38 -13.33
C PRO A 875 5.32 24.67 -12.07
N TRP A 876 5.31 23.70 -11.14
CA TRP A 876 6.33 23.63 -10.09
C TRP A 876 7.67 23.20 -10.69
N LEU A 877 8.76 23.47 -9.97
CA LEU A 877 10.11 23.03 -10.32
C LEU A 877 10.65 22.04 -9.29
N ARG A 878 11.37 21.05 -9.79
CA ARG A 878 12.17 20.10 -9.01
C ARG A 878 13.65 20.30 -9.33
N ARG A 879 14.53 20.06 -8.37
CA ARG A 879 15.98 20.10 -8.59
C ARG A 879 16.52 18.68 -8.78
N ASP A 880 17.36 18.48 -9.78
CA ASP A 880 18.03 17.20 -10.01
C ASP A 880 19.31 17.03 -9.17
N SER A 881 19.99 15.88 -9.32
CA SER A 881 21.22 15.54 -8.61
C SER A 881 22.43 16.40 -8.97
N SER A 882 22.43 17.08 -10.13
CA SER A 882 23.46 18.06 -10.51
C SER A 882 23.23 19.43 -9.88
N GLY A 883 22.00 19.70 -9.43
CA GLY A 883 21.57 20.99 -8.89
C GLY A 883 20.84 21.88 -9.89
N LEU A 884 20.55 21.39 -11.10
CA LEU A 884 19.77 22.10 -12.11
C LEU A 884 18.27 21.98 -11.84
N TRP A 885 17.50 22.97 -12.30
CA TRP A 885 16.05 23.02 -12.15
C TRP A 885 15.35 22.48 -13.38
N GLN A 886 14.49 21.47 -13.16
CA GLN A 886 13.64 20.85 -14.16
C GLN A 886 12.18 21.14 -13.82
N LEU A 887 11.30 21.08 -14.83
CA LEU A 887 9.85 21.10 -14.58
C LEU A 887 9.50 19.91 -13.67
N ASP A 888 8.80 20.18 -12.58
CA ASP A 888 8.18 19.13 -11.77
C ASP A 888 6.92 18.67 -12.50
N ARG A 889 6.85 17.36 -12.74
CA ARG A 889 5.82 16.72 -13.56
C ARG A 889 5.02 15.73 -12.73
N GLY A 890 5.28 15.62 -11.43
CA GLY A 890 4.53 14.80 -10.48
C GLY A 890 3.16 15.39 -10.15
N LEU A 891 2.33 14.57 -9.51
CA LEU A 891 1.26 15.03 -8.62
C LEU A 891 1.91 15.72 -7.41
N ARG A 892 1.34 16.81 -6.92
CA ARG A 892 1.90 17.52 -5.76
C ARG A 892 0.80 17.93 -4.79
N LEU A 893 0.88 17.41 -3.57
CA LEU A 893 0.04 17.86 -2.45
C LEU A 893 0.60 19.17 -1.88
N LEU A 894 -0.27 20.16 -1.77
CA LEU A 894 -0.13 21.40 -1.01
C LEU A 894 -1.09 21.35 0.18
N GLY A 895 -0.93 22.26 1.14
CA GLY A 895 -1.90 22.42 2.23
C GLY A 895 -3.23 22.98 1.76
N GLY A 896 -4.28 22.84 2.58
CA GLY A 896 -5.58 23.48 2.36
C GLY A 896 -5.52 25.02 2.43
N VAL A 897 -6.70 25.65 2.33
CA VAL A 897 -6.81 27.12 2.28
C VAL A 897 -6.47 27.72 3.66
N GLY A 898 -5.20 28.11 3.82
CA GLY A 898 -4.67 28.58 5.10
C GLY A 898 -4.02 27.48 5.95
N GLU A 899 -3.63 26.36 5.34
CA GLU A 899 -2.95 25.23 5.99
C GLU A 899 -1.61 24.94 5.28
N LEU A 900 -0.76 24.13 5.93
CA LEU A 900 0.55 23.73 5.40
C LEU A 900 0.51 22.27 4.95
N SER A 901 1.12 21.95 3.82
CA SER A 901 1.45 20.55 3.50
C SER A 901 2.45 20.01 4.53
N VAL A 902 2.55 18.69 4.68
CA VAL A 902 3.60 18.05 5.52
C VAL A 902 4.99 18.57 5.16
N ARG A 903 5.26 18.76 3.86
CA ARG A 903 6.51 19.33 3.35
C ARG A 903 6.72 20.77 3.79
N ALA A 904 5.68 21.60 3.72
CA ALA A 904 5.73 22.99 4.13
C ALA A 904 5.86 23.15 5.65
N ALA A 905 5.11 22.35 6.43
CA ALA A 905 5.20 22.30 7.89
C ALA A 905 6.60 21.88 8.36
N LYS A 906 7.14 20.79 7.80
CA LYS A 906 8.52 20.34 8.06
C LYS A 906 9.56 21.42 7.70
N LYS A 907 9.38 22.12 6.58
CA LYS A 907 10.27 23.20 6.18
C LYS A 907 10.18 24.40 7.13
N LEU A 908 8.98 24.75 7.59
CA LEU A 908 8.76 25.83 8.55
C LEU A 908 9.37 25.51 9.91
N LYS A 909 9.04 24.36 10.52
CA LYS A 909 9.63 23.88 11.78
C LYS A 909 11.17 23.89 11.74
N SER A 910 11.77 23.41 10.64
CA SER A 910 13.23 23.45 10.43
C SER A 910 13.81 24.87 10.38
N LEU A 911 13.07 25.86 9.89
CA LEU A 911 13.49 27.28 9.90
C LEU A 911 13.24 27.94 11.25
N GLU A 912 12.18 27.57 11.97
CA GLU A 912 11.93 28.02 13.35
C GLU A 912 12.99 27.50 14.32
N LYS A 913 13.38 26.22 14.21
CA LYS A 913 14.46 25.63 15.00
C LYS A 913 15.76 26.40 14.82
N LYS A 914 16.20 26.60 13.57
CA LYS A 914 17.36 27.45 13.23
C LYS A 914 17.26 28.89 13.77
N ALA A 915 16.05 29.42 13.93
CA ALA A 915 15.86 30.74 14.51
C ALA A 915 16.02 30.73 16.04
N ARG A 916 15.48 29.72 16.73
CA ARG A 916 15.70 29.48 18.18
C ARG A 916 17.19 29.26 18.46
N ASP A 917 17.84 28.35 17.73
CA ASP A 917 19.28 28.06 17.83
C ASP A 917 20.15 29.33 17.69
N LEU A 918 19.78 30.23 16.76
CA LEU A 918 20.47 31.52 16.60
C LEU A 918 20.19 32.48 17.77
N LEU A 919 18.94 32.58 18.24
CA LEU A 919 18.57 33.45 19.36
C LEU A 919 19.27 33.04 20.67
N ASP A 920 19.35 31.74 20.95
CA ASP A 920 20.04 31.20 22.12
C ASP A 920 21.57 31.45 22.08
N SER A 921 22.14 31.67 20.89
CA SER A 921 23.55 32.07 20.75
C SER A 921 23.83 33.54 21.14
N VAL A 922 22.82 34.41 21.19
CA VAL A 922 22.98 35.87 21.37
C VAL A 922 23.73 36.26 22.66
N PRO A 923 23.44 35.68 23.84
CA PRO A 923 24.18 36.02 25.07
C PRO A 923 25.68 35.70 24.95
N THR A 924 26.01 34.55 24.34
CA THR A 924 27.40 34.13 24.08
C THR A 924 28.08 35.06 23.09
N LEU A 925 27.41 35.41 21.98
CA LEU A 925 27.96 36.34 20.99
C LEU A 925 28.24 37.75 21.56
N LEU A 926 27.41 38.21 22.50
CA LEU A 926 27.59 39.48 23.20
C LEU A 926 28.77 39.41 24.20
N ALA A 927 28.89 38.34 24.98
CA ALA A 927 30.00 38.12 25.91
C ALA A 927 31.34 37.93 25.18
N ASP A 928 31.35 37.20 24.07
CA ASP A 928 32.51 37.06 23.18
C ASP A 928 32.98 38.42 22.67
N ALA A 929 32.07 39.27 22.22
CA ALA A 929 32.42 40.60 21.73
C ALA A 929 33.01 41.50 22.83
N GLU A 930 32.53 41.40 24.08
CA GLU A 930 33.13 42.12 25.21
C GLU A 930 34.55 41.64 25.52
N ARG A 931 34.79 40.31 25.48
CA ARG A 931 36.14 39.74 25.62
C ARG A 931 37.05 40.20 24.47
N SER A 932 36.60 40.04 23.23
CA SER A 932 37.34 40.40 22.01
C SER A 932 37.63 41.89 21.88
N ALA A 933 36.78 42.77 22.41
CA ALA A 933 37.01 44.22 22.41
C ALA A 933 38.34 44.63 23.07
N SER A 934 38.86 43.83 24.00
CA SER A 934 40.17 44.07 24.63
C SER A 934 41.37 43.70 23.73
N LEU A 935 41.18 42.86 22.72
CA LEU A 935 42.22 42.29 21.86
C LEU A 935 42.34 43.01 20.51
N VAL A 936 41.22 43.57 20.02
CA VAL A 936 41.09 44.22 18.71
C VAL A 936 42.00 45.45 18.57
N GLN A 937 42.77 45.51 17.48
CA GLN A 937 43.75 46.56 17.25
C GLN A 937 43.21 47.82 16.56
N VAL A 938 42.11 47.77 15.80
CA VAL A 938 41.41 48.96 15.28
C VAL A 938 39.96 48.97 15.79
N PRO A 939 39.45 50.05 16.43
CA PRO A 939 38.11 50.02 17.05
C PRO A 939 36.95 49.67 16.12
N ARG A 940 37.13 49.81 14.81
CA ARG A 940 36.14 49.46 13.81
C ARG A 940 35.92 47.94 13.72
N ASP A 941 36.97 47.14 13.90
CA ASP A 941 36.92 45.69 13.63
C ASP A 941 35.91 44.97 14.54
N ILE A 942 35.65 45.47 15.77
CA ILE A 942 34.66 44.89 16.68
C ILE A 942 33.21 45.19 16.24
N GLU A 943 32.99 46.30 15.55
CA GLU A 943 31.70 46.63 14.96
C GLU A 943 31.49 45.83 13.67
N ASP A 944 32.47 45.82 12.76
CA ASP A 944 32.40 45.02 11.53
C ASP A 944 32.22 43.51 11.87
N MET A 945 32.90 42.99 12.91
CA MET A 945 32.73 41.61 13.41
C MET A 945 31.32 41.34 13.95
N LEU A 946 30.75 42.25 14.75
CA LEU A 946 29.38 42.08 15.24
C LEU A 946 28.34 42.27 14.13
N GLY A 947 28.60 43.14 13.16
CA GLY A 947 27.81 43.30 11.95
C GLY A 947 27.78 42.02 11.10
N MET A 948 28.93 41.33 10.95
CA MET A 948 28.98 40.00 10.33
C MET A 948 28.18 38.96 11.15
N LYS A 949 28.31 38.95 12.48
CA LYS A 949 27.52 38.08 13.37
C LYS A 949 26.01 38.38 13.34
N ALA A 950 25.60 39.60 12.96
CA ALA A 950 24.19 39.99 12.82
C ALA A 950 23.53 39.64 11.46
N GLN A 951 24.33 39.29 10.44
CA GLN A 951 23.80 38.92 9.11
C GLN A 951 22.91 37.66 9.13
N PRO A 952 23.26 36.54 9.80
CA PRO A 952 22.43 35.33 9.79
C PRO A 952 21.01 35.56 10.32
N PHE A 953 20.89 36.30 11.43
CA PHE A 953 19.61 36.72 12.01
C PHE A 953 18.76 37.50 11.00
N SER A 954 19.37 38.52 10.38
CA SER A 954 18.73 39.40 9.38
C SER A 954 18.34 38.66 8.10
N ALA A 955 19.08 37.61 7.74
CA ALA A 955 18.80 36.76 6.58
C ALA A 955 17.66 35.78 6.86
N LEU A 956 17.70 35.07 8.00
CA LEU A 956 16.68 34.09 8.36
C LEU A 956 15.32 34.73 8.67
N GLY A 957 15.30 35.89 9.36
CA GLY A 957 14.06 36.64 9.60
C GLY A 957 13.39 37.10 8.30
N ARG A 958 14.20 37.46 7.29
CA ARG A 958 13.71 37.76 5.94
C ARG A 958 13.23 36.52 5.21
N GLU A 959 13.95 35.40 5.30
CA GLU A 959 13.53 34.14 4.67
C GLU A 959 12.22 33.60 5.24
N LEU A 960 12.06 33.59 6.57
CA LEU A 960 10.80 33.24 7.23
C LEU A 960 9.65 34.17 6.79
N ARG A 961 9.91 35.49 6.70
CA ARG A 961 8.93 36.47 6.21
C ARG A 961 8.53 36.22 4.74
N ASP A 962 9.51 36.02 3.85
CA ASP A 962 9.29 35.77 2.43
C ASP A 962 8.48 34.48 2.20
N LEU A 963 8.83 33.40 2.91
CA LEU A 963 8.23 32.07 2.70
C LEU A 963 6.87 31.88 3.38
N THR A 964 6.57 32.65 4.45
CA THR A 964 5.28 32.59 5.17
C THR A 964 4.32 33.73 4.81
N GLN A 965 4.63 34.53 3.79
CA GLN A 965 3.82 35.67 3.40
C GLN A 965 2.39 35.23 2.99
N GLY A 966 1.39 35.69 3.76
CA GLY A 966 -0.02 35.36 3.54
C GLY A 966 -0.52 34.10 4.24
N LEU A 967 0.34 33.35 4.93
CA LEU A 967 -0.04 32.17 5.70
C LEU A 967 -0.53 32.56 7.11
N SER A 968 -1.47 31.79 7.65
CA SER A 968 -1.99 31.95 9.02
C SER A 968 -0.93 31.55 10.05
N GLN A 969 -0.19 30.46 9.81
CA GLN A 969 0.90 29.94 10.64
C GLN A 969 2.23 30.74 10.53
N SER A 970 2.19 32.01 10.13
CA SER A 970 3.41 32.82 10.01
C SER A 970 3.99 33.15 11.40
N PRO A 971 5.26 32.80 11.72
CA PRO A 971 5.83 32.92 13.07
C PRO A 971 6.30 34.36 13.36
N ARG A 972 5.34 35.30 13.40
CA ARG A 972 5.59 36.76 13.44
C ARG A 972 6.44 37.21 14.62
N PHE A 973 6.28 36.60 15.79
CA PHE A 973 7.08 36.89 16.98
C PHE A 973 8.54 36.51 16.77
N LEU A 974 8.81 35.27 16.36
CA LEU A 974 10.15 34.75 16.10
C LEU A 974 10.90 35.54 15.01
N ILE A 975 10.19 36.04 13.99
CA ILE A 975 10.72 36.96 12.98
C ILE A 975 11.14 38.30 13.61
N ALA A 976 10.32 38.86 14.50
CA ALA A 976 10.63 40.11 15.21
C ALA A 976 11.80 39.93 16.20
N ASP A 977 11.89 38.79 16.90
CA ASP A 977 12.99 38.47 17.81
C ASP A 977 14.33 38.38 17.06
N LEU A 978 14.37 37.76 15.88
CA LEU A 978 15.56 37.74 15.01
C LEU A 978 15.99 39.15 14.59
N GLU A 979 15.05 40.02 14.19
CA GLU A 979 15.35 41.39 13.81
C GLU A 979 15.83 42.24 15.01
N GLN A 980 15.26 42.01 16.19
CA GLN A 980 15.68 42.65 17.44
C GLN A 980 17.05 42.15 17.92
N ALA A 981 17.37 40.86 17.74
CA ALA A 981 18.68 40.30 18.02
C ALA A 981 19.75 40.90 17.09
N ALA A 982 19.49 40.98 15.77
CA ALA A 982 20.36 41.66 14.82
C ALA A 982 20.57 43.14 15.19
N SER A 983 19.48 43.85 15.54
CA SER A 983 19.54 45.23 16.02
C SER A 983 20.41 45.38 17.27
N THR A 984 20.32 44.43 18.21
CA THR A 984 21.06 44.41 19.47
C THR A 984 22.55 44.16 19.25
N LEU A 985 22.93 43.19 18.41
CA LEU A 985 24.32 42.91 18.03
C LEU A 985 24.98 44.12 17.36
N ASN A 986 24.29 44.75 16.40
CA ASN A 986 24.78 45.97 15.72
C ASN A 986 24.98 47.14 16.71
N LYS A 987 23.98 47.42 17.56
CA LYS A 987 24.07 48.46 18.61
C LYS A 987 25.19 48.18 19.61
N LYS A 988 25.45 46.90 19.94
CA LYS A 988 26.58 46.51 20.79
C LYS A 988 27.92 46.78 20.09
N GLY A 989 28.04 46.45 18.81
CA GLY A 989 29.24 46.70 18.00
C GLY A 989 29.62 48.18 17.97
N LEU A 990 28.67 49.03 17.61
CA LEU A 990 28.82 50.49 17.63
C LEU A 990 29.20 51.01 19.02
N SER A 991 28.51 50.56 20.08
CA SER A 991 28.81 50.94 21.47
C SER A 991 30.22 50.51 21.89
N LEU A 992 30.68 49.31 21.53
CA LEU A 992 32.05 48.85 21.79
C LEU A 992 33.06 49.70 21.01
N ARG A 993 32.85 49.97 19.71
CA ARG A 993 33.69 50.86 18.90
C ARG A 993 33.82 52.25 19.51
N VAL A 994 32.71 52.87 19.94
CA VAL A 994 32.69 54.17 20.62
C VAL A 994 33.52 54.13 21.91
N ASN A 995 33.29 53.13 22.76
CA ASN A 995 33.99 52.99 24.03
C ASN A 995 35.49 52.70 23.87
N LEU A 996 35.90 51.91 22.87
CA LEU A 996 37.30 51.68 22.53
C LEU A 996 37.96 52.94 21.94
N THR A 997 37.24 53.68 21.10
CA THR A 997 37.75 54.93 20.50
C THR A 997 38.02 55.99 21.59
N LYS A 998 37.10 56.17 22.54
CA LYS A 998 37.25 57.09 23.68
C LYS A 998 38.42 56.73 24.63
N LYS A 999 38.85 55.45 24.65
CA LYS A 999 39.98 54.95 25.48
C LYS A 999 41.35 55.07 24.81
N ARG A 1000 41.43 55.48 23.54
CA ARG A 1000 42.67 55.48 22.73
C ARG A 1000 43.28 56.87 22.61
N LEU A 1001 44.51 56.91 22.09
CA LEU A 1001 45.19 58.16 21.75
C LEU A 1001 44.40 58.91 20.65
N PRO A 1002 44.25 60.24 20.77
CA PRO A 1002 43.40 61.01 19.87
C PRO A 1002 43.98 61.11 18.45
N SER A 1003 43.11 60.96 17.46
CA SER A 1003 43.42 61.19 16.04
C SER A 1003 42.28 61.92 15.35
N ALA A 1004 42.55 62.52 14.20
CA ALA A 1004 41.54 63.19 13.38
C ALA A 1004 40.32 62.29 13.11
N ALA A 1005 40.55 61.06 12.64
CA ALA A 1005 39.49 60.09 12.35
C ALA A 1005 38.71 59.63 13.60
N ALA A 1006 39.36 59.58 14.77
CA ALA A 1006 38.69 59.25 16.04
C ALA A 1006 37.75 60.38 16.49
N VAL A 1007 38.14 61.64 16.28
CA VAL A 1007 37.28 62.81 16.53
C VAL A 1007 36.16 62.89 15.50
N GLU A 1008 36.45 62.72 14.21
CA GLU A 1008 35.45 62.76 13.12
C GLU A 1008 34.35 61.70 13.34
N PHE A 1009 34.73 60.45 13.62
CA PHE A 1009 33.78 59.39 13.95
C PHE A 1009 32.96 59.67 15.21
N LEU A 1010 33.61 60.07 16.32
CA LEU A 1010 32.87 60.35 17.55
C LEU A 1010 31.94 61.57 17.41
N ALA A 1011 32.24 62.53 16.53
CA ALA A 1011 31.33 63.64 16.23
C ALA A 1011 30.16 63.20 15.34
N GLN A 1012 30.39 62.34 14.34
CA GLN A 1012 29.35 61.76 13.48
C GLN A 1012 28.33 60.95 14.28
N GLU A 1013 28.79 60.17 15.26
CA GLU A 1013 27.94 59.41 16.20
C GLU A 1013 27.40 60.27 17.36
N GLU A 1014 27.56 61.60 17.29
CA GLU A 1014 27.15 62.59 18.31
C GLU A 1014 27.69 62.28 19.73
N GLN A 1015 28.81 61.57 19.84
CA GLN A 1015 29.36 61.04 21.10
C GLN A 1015 30.24 62.04 21.87
N ILE A 1016 30.55 63.17 21.25
CA ILE A 1016 31.38 64.26 21.79
C ILE A 1016 30.81 65.63 21.45
N THR A 1017 31.20 66.64 22.22
CA THR A 1017 31.03 68.07 21.88
C THR A 1017 32.37 68.79 21.91
N VAL A 1018 32.49 69.89 21.15
CA VAL A 1018 33.71 70.71 21.04
C VAL A 1018 33.42 72.11 21.55
N HIS A 1019 34.27 72.63 22.44
CA HIS A 1019 34.12 73.98 23.02
C HIS A 1019 35.45 74.75 22.99
N LYS A 1020 35.46 75.99 22.48
CA LYS A 1020 36.64 76.86 22.55
C LYS A 1020 36.88 77.31 23.99
N LEU A 1021 38.12 77.23 24.49
CA LEU A 1021 38.48 77.61 25.85
C LEU A 1021 39.03 79.05 25.94
N GLY A 1022 38.12 80.02 25.78
CA GLY A 1022 38.41 81.44 25.91
C GLY A 1022 39.26 81.99 24.75
N GLU A 1023 39.90 83.14 24.99
CA GLU A 1023 40.64 83.84 23.95
C GLU A 1023 42.04 83.28 23.67
N ARG A 1024 42.53 83.62 22.48
CA ARG A 1024 43.85 83.24 21.96
C ARG A 1024 44.97 83.81 22.83
N ARG A 1025 45.99 82.99 23.12
CA ARG A 1025 47.04 83.33 24.10
C ARG A 1025 48.42 83.23 23.47
N ASP A 1026 49.32 84.16 23.78
CA ASP A 1026 50.75 84.00 23.45
C ASP A 1026 51.33 82.88 24.34
N ILE A 1027 51.93 81.87 23.71
CA ILE A 1027 52.63 80.76 24.39
C ILE A 1027 54.14 80.76 24.12
N SER A 1028 54.65 81.75 23.36
CA SER A 1028 56.07 81.89 23.02
C SER A 1028 56.96 82.40 24.16
N GLY A 1029 56.36 82.77 25.29
CA GLY A 1029 57.05 83.38 26.44
C GLY A 1029 57.33 84.87 26.24
N GLY A 1030 56.42 85.62 25.61
CA GLY A 1030 56.56 87.05 25.35
C GLY A 1030 57.38 87.41 24.11
N LYS A 1031 57.55 86.45 23.18
CA LYS A 1031 58.24 86.67 21.89
C LYS A 1031 57.26 86.99 20.75
N GLY A 1032 55.95 86.90 21.00
CA GLY A 1032 54.90 87.28 20.05
C GLY A 1032 54.91 86.50 18.74
N ASN A 1033 55.37 85.24 18.74
CA ASN A 1033 55.52 84.44 17.50
C ASN A 1033 54.90 83.03 17.53
N ASP A 1034 54.24 82.63 18.63
CA ASP A 1034 53.43 81.42 18.71
C ASP A 1034 52.21 81.67 19.60
N PHE A 1035 51.03 81.75 18.97
CA PHE A 1035 49.75 82.01 19.63
C PHE A 1035 48.83 80.80 19.54
N LEU A 1036 48.17 80.45 20.64
CA LEU A 1036 47.36 79.24 20.78
C LEU A 1036 45.87 79.56 20.96
N ASP A 1037 45.01 78.99 20.11
CA ASP A 1037 43.61 78.68 20.46
C ASP A 1037 43.54 77.23 20.97
N GLU A 1038 42.88 77.03 22.12
CA GLU A 1038 42.63 75.71 22.71
C GLU A 1038 41.14 75.38 22.65
N TYR A 1039 40.82 74.14 22.28
CA TYR A 1039 39.47 73.59 22.30
C TYR A 1039 39.42 72.33 23.17
N GLU A 1040 38.36 72.20 23.95
CA GLU A 1040 38.08 71.04 24.79
C GLU A 1040 37.08 70.12 24.10
N ILE A 1041 37.43 68.84 23.98
CA ILE A 1041 36.58 67.80 23.41
C ILE A 1041 36.01 67.00 24.57
N ARG A 1042 34.70 67.14 24.81
CA ARG A 1042 33.98 66.50 25.92
C ARG A 1042 33.19 65.29 25.43
N ASP A 1043 32.96 64.31 26.29
CA ASP A 1043 31.95 63.27 26.05
C ASP A 1043 30.51 63.77 26.33
N ARG A 1044 29.50 62.94 26.03
CA ARG A 1044 28.08 63.19 26.35
C ARG A 1044 27.81 63.43 27.85
N GLN A 1045 28.74 63.10 28.74
CA GLN A 1045 28.68 63.32 30.18
C GLN A 1045 29.40 64.63 30.60
N GLY A 1046 29.82 65.45 29.63
CA GLY A 1046 30.52 66.72 29.85
C GLY A 1046 31.98 66.57 30.27
N ARG A 1047 32.54 65.36 30.27
CA ARG A 1047 33.89 65.09 30.76
C ARG A 1047 34.91 65.32 29.64
N PRO A 1048 35.98 66.11 29.87
CA PRO A 1048 37.03 66.29 28.86
C PRO A 1048 37.74 64.96 28.55
N LEU A 1049 37.72 64.55 27.28
CA LEU A 1049 38.49 63.42 26.76
C LEU A 1049 39.87 63.89 26.28
N TRP A 1050 39.84 64.88 25.38
CA TRP A 1050 41.00 65.34 24.61
C TRP A 1050 40.95 66.85 24.41
N TYR A 1051 42.07 67.43 23.96
CA TYR A 1051 42.16 68.87 23.64
C TYR A 1051 42.76 69.07 22.26
N ALA A 1052 42.23 70.01 21.48
CA ALA A 1052 42.78 70.43 20.20
C ALA A 1052 43.49 71.78 20.34
N HIS A 1053 44.75 71.83 19.89
CA HIS A 1053 45.66 72.96 20.00
C HIS A 1053 45.97 73.51 18.61
N PHE A 1054 45.51 74.74 18.33
CA PHE A 1054 45.68 75.44 17.07
C PHE A 1054 46.66 76.60 17.23
N HIS A 1055 47.79 76.52 16.52
CA HIS A 1055 48.87 77.49 16.55
C HIS A 1055 48.74 78.55 15.44
N TYR A 1056 49.12 79.78 15.73
CA TYR A 1056 49.05 80.94 14.84
C TYR A 1056 50.27 81.84 15.00
N LEU A 1057 50.63 82.55 13.93
CA LEU A 1057 51.77 83.46 13.91
C LEU A 1057 51.49 84.79 14.62
N SER A 1058 50.23 85.20 14.75
CA SER A 1058 49.82 86.41 15.47
C SER A 1058 48.48 86.24 16.20
N ALA A 1059 48.26 87.08 17.21
CA ALA A 1059 46.95 87.24 17.88
C ALA A 1059 45.80 87.45 16.88
N THR A 1060 46.04 88.21 15.81
CA THR A 1060 45.05 88.61 14.79
C THR A 1060 44.94 87.68 13.58
N THR A 1061 45.69 86.57 13.52
CA THR A 1061 45.64 85.66 12.36
C THR A 1061 44.24 85.04 12.21
N PRO A 1062 43.60 85.05 11.02
CA PRO A 1062 42.28 84.44 10.83
C PRO A 1062 42.23 82.96 11.25
N ALA A 1063 41.13 82.52 11.85
CA ALA A 1063 41.00 81.16 12.42
C ALA A 1063 41.24 80.03 11.39
N ALA A 1064 40.86 80.24 10.12
CA ALA A 1064 41.14 79.32 9.02
C ALA A 1064 42.62 79.28 8.55
N ARG A 1065 43.50 80.13 9.10
CA ARG A 1065 44.92 80.25 8.74
C ARG A 1065 45.86 79.88 9.91
N PHE A 1066 45.53 78.79 10.61
CA PHE A 1066 46.45 78.21 11.60
C PHE A 1066 47.73 77.67 10.93
N SER A 1067 48.86 77.74 11.62
CA SER A 1067 50.16 77.24 11.14
C SER A 1067 50.33 75.74 11.44
N LYS A 1068 49.80 75.25 12.56
CA LYS A 1068 49.68 73.82 12.90
C LYS A 1068 48.50 73.59 13.84
N ALA A 1069 47.77 72.49 13.65
CA ALA A 1069 46.71 72.06 14.54
C ALA A 1069 46.94 70.59 14.96
N HIS A 1070 46.82 70.29 16.26
CA HIS A 1070 47.03 68.93 16.77
C HIS A 1070 46.23 68.61 18.04
N LEU A 1071 45.97 67.32 18.27
CA LEU A 1071 45.26 66.77 19.42
C LEU A 1071 46.23 66.28 20.50
N LYS A 1072 45.88 66.50 21.76
CA LYS A 1072 46.55 65.95 22.96
C LYS A 1072 45.57 65.17 23.84
N THR A 1073 46.08 64.22 24.65
CA THR A 1073 45.30 63.64 25.74
C THR A 1073 45.08 64.65 26.86
N ARG A 1074 44.07 64.42 27.71
CA ARG A 1074 43.78 65.24 28.89
C ARG A 1074 45.00 65.40 29.81
N GLU A 1075 45.74 64.32 30.05
CA GLU A 1075 46.93 64.26 30.91
C GLU A 1075 48.14 64.99 30.31
N GLN A 1076 48.15 65.18 28.99
CA GLN A 1076 49.23 65.86 28.27
C GLN A 1076 48.88 67.30 27.84
N ARG A 1077 47.65 67.80 28.10
CA ARG A 1077 47.15 69.14 27.73
C ARG A 1077 48.22 70.24 27.87
N PHE A 1078 48.74 70.41 29.09
CA PHE A 1078 49.73 71.46 29.42
C PHE A 1078 51.20 71.02 29.21
N LYS A 1079 51.47 69.76 28.84
CA LYS A 1079 52.83 69.31 28.51
C LYS A 1079 53.24 69.88 27.15
N GLY A 1080 54.49 70.32 27.05
CA GLY A 1080 55.07 70.94 25.84
C GLY A 1080 56.60 70.76 25.78
N LEU A 1081 57.25 71.44 24.83
CA LEU A 1081 58.70 71.32 24.63
C LEU A 1081 59.51 71.78 25.85
N SER A 1082 59.00 72.77 26.60
CA SER A 1082 59.55 73.21 27.89
C SER A 1082 59.52 72.11 28.95
N PHE A 1083 58.42 71.34 29.04
CA PHE A 1083 58.29 70.20 29.96
C PHE A 1083 59.29 69.09 29.62
N GLN A 1084 59.46 68.76 28.34
CA GLN A 1084 60.42 67.74 27.90
C GLN A 1084 61.87 68.16 28.20
N ARG A 1085 62.24 69.42 27.91
CA ARG A 1085 63.55 69.99 28.26
C ARG A 1085 63.81 70.04 29.77
N ALA A 1086 62.75 70.25 30.58
CA ALA A 1086 62.86 70.20 32.04
C ALA A 1086 63.11 68.77 32.56
N GLN A 1087 62.47 67.74 31.98
CA GLN A 1087 62.78 66.33 32.30
C GLN A 1087 64.22 65.97 31.92
N GLU A 1088 64.65 66.38 30.72
CA GLU A 1088 66.00 66.16 30.18
C GLU A 1088 67.07 66.81 31.06
N SER A 1089 66.88 68.08 31.43
CA SER A 1089 67.78 68.82 32.33
C SER A 1089 67.77 68.30 33.77
N ALA A 1090 66.73 67.55 34.17
CA ALA A 1090 66.63 66.87 35.46
C ALA A 1090 67.11 65.40 35.41
N GLY A 1091 67.79 64.98 34.34
CA GLY A 1091 68.30 63.62 34.17
C GLY A 1091 67.22 62.52 34.11
N SER A 1092 65.95 62.92 33.93
CA SER A 1092 64.80 62.03 33.94
C SER A 1092 64.49 61.53 32.53
N LYS A 1093 63.92 60.33 32.42
CA LYS A 1093 63.44 59.81 31.12
C LYS A 1093 62.36 60.75 30.57
N VAL A 1094 62.62 61.30 29.38
CA VAL A 1094 61.71 62.26 28.72
C VAL A 1094 60.44 61.56 28.24
N ASP A 1095 59.27 62.06 28.64
CA ASP A 1095 57.97 61.58 28.19
C ASP A 1095 57.75 61.93 26.71
N ALA A 1096 57.26 60.97 25.92
CA ALA A 1096 56.76 61.24 24.58
C ALA A 1096 55.40 61.94 24.66
N ILE A 1097 55.33 63.21 24.22
CA ILE A 1097 54.07 63.96 24.08
C ILE A 1097 53.42 63.57 22.76
N TRP A 1098 52.23 62.98 22.84
CA TRP A 1098 51.40 62.66 21.68
C TRP A 1098 50.85 63.93 21.03
N ARG A 1099 50.86 63.95 19.70
CA ARG A 1099 50.30 65.02 18.87
C ARG A 1099 49.61 64.40 17.65
N GLY A 1100 48.30 64.20 17.73
CA GLY A 1100 47.50 63.72 16.60
C GLY A 1100 47.14 64.89 15.68
N ASP A 1101 47.77 65.02 14.51
CA ASP A 1101 47.57 66.17 13.63
C ASP A 1101 46.10 66.33 13.15
N ILE A 1102 45.66 67.58 13.00
CA ILE A 1102 44.31 67.97 12.55
C ILE A 1102 44.41 68.63 11.18
N GLY A 1103 43.80 68.02 10.16
CA GLY A 1103 43.75 68.58 8.80
C GLY A 1103 42.72 69.73 8.65
N PRO A 1104 42.90 70.64 7.67
CA PRO A 1104 42.01 71.79 7.47
C PRO A 1104 40.53 71.45 7.31
N LYS A 1105 40.19 70.32 6.66
CA LYS A 1105 38.80 69.84 6.51
C LYS A 1105 38.13 69.60 7.87
N LEU A 1106 38.82 68.89 8.77
CA LEU A 1106 38.27 68.57 10.10
C LEU A 1106 38.22 69.80 11.01
N ALA A 1107 39.22 70.67 10.90
CA ALA A 1107 39.22 71.97 11.58
C ALA A 1107 37.98 72.79 11.21
N ALA A 1108 37.73 72.98 9.91
CA ALA A 1108 36.57 73.72 9.41
C ALA A 1108 35.22 73.06 9.75
N ALA A 1109 35.17 71.73 9.89
CA ALA A 1109 33.94 71.00 10.18
C ALA A 1109 33.54 71.02 11.67
N LEU A 1110 34.49 71.02 12.62
CA LEU A 1110 34.21 70.77 14.04
C LEU A 1110 34.79 71.79 15.04
N PHE A 1111 35.72 72.66 14.62
CA PHE A 1111 36.47 73.53 15.55
C PHE A 1111 36.37 75.02 15.19
N LEU A 1112 36.47 75.35 13.91
CA LEU A 1112 36.46 76.73 13.45
C LEU A 1112 35.01 77.23 13.27
N PRO A 1113 34.74 78.54 13.46
CA PRO A 1113 33.46 79.10 13.08
C PRO A 1113 33.24 78.95 11.57
N PRO A 1114 31.98 78.84 11.10
CA PRO A 1114 31.68 78.83 9.67
C PRO A 1114 32.24 80.10 9.02
N SER A 1115 32.76 79.95 7.80
CA SER A 1115 33.20 81.10 7.00
C SER A 1115 31.98 81.86 6.51
N ALA A 1116 31.94 83.16 6.79
CA ALA A 1116 30.98 84.12 6.24
C ALA A 1116 31.44 84.62 4.85
#